data_AF-A0A363T5Y8-F1
#
_entry.id   AF-A0A363T5Y8-F1
#
_cell.length_a   1.000
_cell.length_b   1.000
_cell.length_c   1.000
_cell.angle_alpha   90.00
_cell.angle_beta   90.00
_cell.angle_gamma   90.00
#
_symmetry.space_group_name_H-M   'P 1'
#
loop_
_entity.id
_entity.type
_entity.pdbx_description
1 polymer ?
#
loop_
_entity_poly.entity_id
_entity_poly.type
_entity_poly.pdbx_seq_one_letter_code
_entity_poly.pdbx_strand_id
1 'polypeptide(L)'
;MISDNEASLIKINNKFRDRNYINHLQISLIWPKLVLYAGIIIFGLLLGVLSSQIYHGYNNSMFDLGNMAQSIWSVFHGRPLEFTINNGQLSRLGLHVELIYLLISPIYAIYPQPPTLLFFQSFLFAIGAIPVYQIAIRNINRPAYALAFVFMYLLYPVAQTAVLFDFHGDTLAMPILLFALNSLEQQRWKAYALFIILALCCKFYVSVPVFFLGLVIIYNNRKGPRVNKIVGILTALVAISWGILTFLFIRPFFSPGEGFTLSSSVSPFGYVTYYFSELINGLVNSSAQRIGVLFLILAPVIWLSCHSLIWLIPAAVTAVPSLLSNGIQYTYLFHHYALAVPFLIYSAVKGVSKLQNKDQALGKISIFYKPEKMIQLSLLMTFILNITIVDTPLNPLFWSRQPGKGIDSLRYGVIPRDRMKDELLSSYNRPDESLAVSWALAPHLTNRHTLYVLDYFDINSRDFNIAIADGLFDYAVPVPGGFTGGVLHDAQYIQALLNRPDYSLLNVQDGLLFFVRDHNSDNLDQTIENDQIGKNAKLLHTYSDLIGAIDATIVQKDNNVYTMKFTWNLVGNLQEIGPVFAITRFRNQLNRQEISNFRVIHIPTEIIYPAIDWKKDETIIETFDIRIPENFPSGTYLLSTVWYIANNIDAYKTDNRSQLGDEWYWGEIKISKK
;
A
#
# COMPACT_ATOMS: atom_id res chain seq x y z
N MET A 1 40.95 61.58 -30.61
CA MET A 1 40.58 61.11 -29.26
C MET A 1 39.17 60.54 -29.32
N ILE A 2 39.04 59.25 -29.62
CA ILE A 2 37.82 58.50 -29.36
C ILE A 2 38.02 58.00 -27.93
N SER A 3 37.16 58.43 -27.01
CA SER A 3 37.33 58.14 -25.58
C SER A 3 37.24 56.63 -25.33
N ASP A 4 38.06 56.09 -24.41
CA ASP A 4 38.07 54.67 -24.01
C ASP A 4 36.69 54.15 -23.53
N ASN A 5 35.74 55.05 -23.28
CA ASN A 5 34.35 54.73 -22.98
C ASN A 5 33.54 54.24 -24.20
N GLU A 6 33.84 54.67 -25.43
CA GLU A 6 33.12 54.18 -26.62
C GLU A 6 33.60 52.79 -27.06
N ALA A 7 34.90 52.49 -26.92
CA ALA A 7 35.46 51.18 -27.25
C ALA A 7 34.97 50.07 -26.28
N SER A 8 34.75 50.42 -25.00
CA SER A 8 34.18 49.51 -24.01
C SER A 8 32.67 49.28 -24.22
N LEU A 9 31.92 50.32 -24.59
CA LEU A 9 30.51 50.21 -24.99
C LEU A 9 30.32 49.35 -26.25
N ILE A 10 31.19 49.46 -27.26
CA ILE A 10 31.16 48.63 -28.49
C ILE A 10 31.51 47.16 -28.19
N LYS A 11 32.47 46.89 -27.29
CA LYS A 11 32.79 45.53 -26.82
C LYS A 11 31.63 44.89 -26.05
N ILE A 12 30.89 45.66 -25.25
CA ILE A 12 29.70 45.17 -24.55
C ILE A 12 28.57 44.91 -25.56
N ASN A 13 28.36 45.79 -26.54
CA ASN A 13 27.32 45.61 -27.57
C ASN A 13 27.57 44.41 -28.50
N ASN A 14 28.84 44.10 -28.81
CA ASN A 14 29.17 42.92 -29.62
C ASN A 14 28.97 41.59 -28.86
N LYS A 15 29.11 41.58 -27.54
CA LYS A 15 28.85 40.39 -26.70
C LYS A 15 27.38 39.99 -26.66
N PHE A 16 26.47 40.95 -26.86
CA PHE A 16 25.02 40.71 -26.98
C PHE A 16 24.55 40.44 -28.42
N ARG A 17 25.40 40.59 -29.44
CA ARG A 17 25.10 40.23 -30.84
C ARG A 17 25.59 38.84 -31.25
N ASP A 18 26.44 38.22 -30.43
CA ASP A 18 26.96 36.89 -30.70
C ASP A 18 25.87 35.83 -30.43
N ARG A 19 25.34 35.23 -31.50
CA ARG A 19 24.32 34.17 -31.43
C ARG A 19 24.74 33.04 -30.49
N ASN A 20 26.04 32.74 -30.40
CA ASN A 20 26.53 31.70 -29.50
C ASN A 20 26.40 32.08 -28.02
N TYR A 21 26.60 33.35 -27.67
CA TYR A 21 26.44 33.84 -26.30
C TYR A 21 24.96 33.89 -25.87
N ILE A 22 24.07 34.33 -26.76
CA ILE A 22 22.62 34.28 -26.53
C ILE A 22 22.14 32.83 -26.41
N ASN A 23 22.61 31.93 -27.28
CA ASN A 23 22.28 30.51 -27.21
C ASN A 23 22.80 29.89 -25.90
N HIS A 24 24.02 30.19 -25.46
CA HIS A 24 24.55 29.73 -24.17
C HIS A 24 23.73 30.25 -22.97
N LEU A 25 23.32 31.51 -22.98
CA LEU A 25 22.45 32.10 -21.96
C LEU A 25 21.08 31.42 -21.93
N GLN A 26 20.44 31.25 -23.09
CA GLN A 26 19.15 30.55 -23.21
C GLN A 26 19.26 29.10 -22.76
N ILE A 27 20.28 28.36 -23.21
CA ILE A 27 20.55 26.98 -22.77
C ILE A 27 20.74 26.92 -21.26
N SER A 28 21.51 27.85 -20.67
CA SER A 28 21.75 27.92 -19.21
C SER A 28 20.49 28.14 -18.36
N LEU A 29 19.45 28.75 -18.95
CA LEU A 29 18.17 29.02 -18.30
C LEU A 29 17.13 27.89 -18.54
N ILE A 30 17.28 27.14 -19.62
CA ILE A 30 16.32 26.11 -20.05
C ILE A 30 16.63 24.75 -19.41
N TRP A 31 17.90 24.32 -19.41
CA TRP A 31 18.26 22.98 -18.94
C TRP A 31 17.79 22.66 -17.50
N PRO A 32 17.83 23.57 -16.51
CA PRO A 32 17.40 23.21 -15.16
C PRO A 32 15.90 22.91 -15.09
N LYS A 33 15.11 23.63 -15.89
CA LYS A 33 13.67 23.40 -15.99
C LYS A 33 13.38 22.06 -16.67
N LEU A 34 14.13 21.72 -17.72
CA LEU A 34 14.01 20.40 -18.36
C LEU A 34 14.34 19.28 -17.39
N VAL A 35 15.42 19.39 -16.62
CA VAL A 35 15.78 18.39 -15.60
C VAL A 35 14.72 18.28 -14.50
N LEU A 36 14.17 19.41 -14.04
CA LEU A 36 13.08 19.44 -13.08
C LEU A 36 11.84 18.70 -13.63
N TYR A 37 11.37 19.05 -14.82
CA TYR A 37 10.17 18.42 -15.41
C TYR A 37 10.40 16.95 -15.76
N ALA A 38 11.58 16.59 -16.25
CA ALA A 38 11.96 15.20 -16.45
C ALA A 38 11.93 14.42 -15.12
N GLY A 39 12.48 14.98 -14.04
CA GLY A 39 12.40 14.39 -12.71
C GLY A 39 10.95 14.20 -12.24
N ILE A 40 10.09 15.20 -12.45
CA ILE A 40 8.67 15.10 -12.10
C ILE A 40 7.99 13.94 -12.84
N ILE A 41 8.20 13.83 -14.15
CA ILE A 41 7.60 12.78 -14.97
C ILE A 41 8.15 11.41 -14.58
N ILE A 42 9.47 11.27 -14.46
CA ILE A 42 10.13 10.00 -14.15
C ILE A 42 9.70 9.49 -12.77
N PHE A 43 9.78 10.30 -11.72
CA PHE A 43 9.42 9.86 -10.37
C PHE A 43 7.90 9.73 -10.19
N GLY A 44 7.10 10.58 -10.83
CA GLY A 44 5.64 10.46 -10.82
C GLY A 44 5.17 9.15 -11.46
N LEU A 45 5.70 8.81 -12.64
CA LEU A 45 5.41 7.54 -13.31
C LEU A 45 5.98 6.34 -12.55
N LEU A 46 7.23 6.41 -12.09
CA LEU A 46 7.87 5.33 -11.36
C LEU A 46 7.05 4.93 -10.14
N LEU A 47 6.71 5.90 -9.28
CA LEU A 47 5.96 5.64 -8.05
C LEU A 47 4.52 5.23 -8.37
N GLY A 48 3.88 5.86 -9.36
CA GLY A 48 2.51 5.49 -9.77
C GLY A 48 2.41 4.06 -10.30
N VAL A 49 3.36 3.64 -11.15
CA VAL A 49 3.42 2.27 -11.67
C VAL A 49 3.70 1.27 -10.56
N LEU A 50 4.67 1.53 -9.68
CA LEU A 50 4.97 0.64 -8.55
C LEU A 50 3.76 0.49 -7.62
N SER A 51 3.14 1.59 -7.19
CA SER A 51 1.92 1.52 -6.38
C SER A 51 0.79 0.79 -7.10
N SER A 52 0.61 1.01 -8.41
CA SER A 52 -0.40 0.30 -9.20
C SER A 52 -0.10 -1.20 -9.32
N GLN A 53 1.17 -1.62 -9.32
CA GLN A 53 1.56 -3.02 -9.35
C GLN A 53 1.26 -3.74 -8.04
N ILE A 54 1.37 -3.06 -6.89
CA ILE A 54 0.90 -3.61 -5.61
C ILE A 54 -0.59 -3.93 -5.71
N TYR A 55 -1.37 -3.01 -6.29
CA TYR A 55 -2.82 -3.20 -6.48
C TYR A 55 -3.14 -4.37 -7.43
N HIS A 56 -2.52 -4.40 -8.61
CA HIS A 56 -2.74 -5.47 -9.60
C HIS A 56 -2.18 -6.83 -9.16
N GLY A 57 -1.21 -6.87 -8.25
CA GLY A 57 -0.73 -8.09 -7.62
C GLY A 57 -1.53 -8.50 -6.39
N TYR A 58 -2.67 -7.86 -6.11
CA TYR A 58 -3.51 -8.14 -4.93
C TYR A 58 -2.77 -8.01 -3.59
N ASN A 59 -1.75 -7.15 -3.54
CA ASN A 59 -0.90 -6.91 -2.37
C ASN A 59 -1.34 -5.66 -1.57
N ASN A 60 -2.54 -5.13 -1.83
CA ASN A 60 -3.14 -4.02 -1.11
C ASN A 60 -4.29 -4.46 -0.20
N SER A 61 -4.55 -3.66 0.83
CA SER A 61 -5.54 -3.97 1.86
C SER A 61 -6.83 -3.17 1.72
N MET A 62 -7.92 -3.70 2.28
CA MET A 62 -9.13 -2.90 2.51
C MET A 62 -8.92 -1.78 3.53
N PHE A 63 -8.12 -2.01 4.59
CA PHE A 63 -7.95 -1.04 5.69
C PHE A 63 -7.45 0.32 5.23
N ASP A 64 -6.54 0.33 4.25
CA ASP A 64 -6.04 1.55 3.64
C ASP A 64 -6.69 1.76 2.28
N LEU A 65 -6.02 1.44 1.16
CA LEU A 65 -6.46 1.81 -0.19
C LEU A 65 -7.95 1.55 -0.46
N GLY A 66 -8.46 0.39 -0.04
CA GLY A 66 -9.86 0.02 -0.23
C GLY A 66 -10.84 0.99 0.46
N ASN A 67 -10.59 1.32 1.73
CA ASN A 67 -11.39 2.27 2.50
C ASN A 67 -11.39 3.67 1.87
N MET A 68 -10.23 4.15 1.38
CA MET A 68 -10.19 5.47 0.72
C MET A 68 -10.95 5.45 -0.61
N ALA A 69 -10.76 4.41 -1.41
CA ALA A 69 -11.43 4.25 -2.70
C ALA A 69 -12.96 4.18 -2.53
N GLN A 70 -13.46 3.32 -1.63
CA GLN A 70 -14.90 3.20 -1.36
C GLN A 70 -15.50 4.53 -0.86
N SER A 71 -14.79 5.22 0.03
CA SER A 71 -15.25 6.52 0.53
C SER A 71 -15.27 7.61 -0.53
N ILE A 72 -14.26 7.70 -1.38
CA ILE A 72 -14.25 8.69 -2.47
C ILE A 72 -15.35 8.37 -3.48
N TRP A 73 -15.56 7.08 -3.77
CA TRP A 73 -16.64 6.60 -4.63
C TRP A 73 -18.04 6.95 -4.11
N SER A 74 -18.25 6.87 -2.79
CA SER A 74 -19.55 7.14 -2.18
C SER A 74 -20.01 8.60 -2.38
N VAL A 75 -19.07 9.55 -2.52
CA VAL A 75 -19.36 10.99 -2.62
C VAL A 75 -20.28 11.31 -3.80
N PHE A 76 -19.99 10.76 -4.97
CA PHE A 76 -20.80 11.04 -6.17
C PHE A 76 -22.12 10.24 -6.20
N HIS A 77 -22.36 9.40 -5.19
CA HIS A 77 -23.64 8.75 -4.92
C HIS A 77 -24.42 9.41 -3.77
N GLY A 78 -24.04 10.65 -3.38
CA GLY A 78 -24.73 11.40 -2.33
C GLY A 78 -24.45 10.92 -0.91
N ARG A 79 -23.41 10.09 -0.71
CA ARG A 79 -22.99 9.53 0.58
C ARG A 79 -21.62 10.11 0.95
N PRO A 80 -21.53 11.13 1.81
CA PRO A 80 -20.26 11.83 2.06
C PRO A 80 -19.19 10.96 2.75
N LEU A 81 -18.25 10.44 1.96
CA LEU A 81 -17.08 9.68 2.40
C LEU A 81 -17.42 8.46 3.26
N GLU A 82 -18.44 7.71 2.88
CA GLU A 82 -18.87 6.49 3.55
C GLU A 82 -18.10 5.26 3.05
N PHE A 83 -17.69 4.41 3.98
CA PHE A 83 -17.15 3.08 3.70
C PHE A 83 -17.76 2.06 4.67
N THR A 84 -17.65 0.79 4.28
CA THR A 84 -18.14 -0.31 5.09
C THR A 84 -17.13 -0.66 6.16
N ILE A 85 -17.58 -0.72 7.40
CA ILE A 85 -16.85 -1.26 8.54
C ILE A 85 -17.61 -2.47 9.09
N ASN A 86 -16.98 -3.18 10.01
CA ASN A 86 -17.48 -4.41 10.64
C ASN A 86 -18.91 -4.29 11.16
N ASN A 87 -19.35 -3.08 11.51
CA ASN A 87 -20.65 -2.80 12.10
C ASN A 87 -21.66 -2.05 11.21
N GLY A 88 -21.37 -1.81 9.93
CA GLY A 88 -22.26 -1.10 9.01
C GLY A 88 -21.52 -0.08 8.16
N GLN A 89 -22.18 1.02 7.80
CA GLN A 89 -21.55 2.13 7.09
C GLN A 89 -21.03 3.17 8.08
N LEU A 90 -19.87 3.74 7.79
CA LEU A 90 -19.28 4.82 8.56
C LEU A 90 -18.69 5.87 7.64
N SER A 91 -18.91 7.15 7.94
CA SER A 91 -18.19 8.21 7.25
C SER A 91 -16.76 8.33 7.78
N ARG A 92 -15.78 8.44 6.88
CA ARG A 92 -14.38 8.75 7.23
C ARG A 92 -14.24 10.04 8.04
N LEU A 93 -15.22 10.93 7.97
CA LEU A 93 -15.27 12.16 8.77
C LEU A 93 -15.37 11.88 10.27
N GLY A 94 -15.89 10.72 10.69
CA GLY A 94 -15.87 10.31 12.10
C GLY A 94 -14.46 9.95 12.61
N LEU A 95 -13.56 9.55 11.71
CA LEU A 95 -12.25 9.00 12.06
C LEU A 95 -11.09 9.94 11.73
N HIS A 96 -10.94 10.33 10.46
CA HIS A 96 -9.74 11.00 9.95
C HIS A 96 -9.98 12.43 9.43
N VAL A 97 -11.23 12.83 9.19
CA VAL A 97 -11.61 14.13 8.59
C VAL A 97 -10.70 14.54 7.44
N GLU A 98 -10.96 14.01 6.25
CA GLU A 98 -10.17 14.21 5.04
C GLU A 98 -11.03 14.88 3.96
N LEU A 99 -11.48 16.12 4.21
CA LEU A 99 -12.35 16.87 3.28
C LEU A 99 -11.75 17.05 1.88
N ILE A 100 -10.43 16.95 1.73
CA ILE A 100 -9.76 16.98 0.43
C ILE A 100 -10.30 15.90 -0.52
N TYR A 101 -10.76 14.78 0.01
CA TYR A 101 -11.33 13.67 -0.77
C TYR A 101 -12.62 14.07 -1.51
N LEU A 102 -13.37 15.06 -1.00
CA LEU A 102 -14.52 15.62 -1.73
C LEU A 102 -14.07 16.30 -3.03
N LEU A 103 -12.94 17.01 -3.02
CA LEU A 103 -12.36 17.66 -4.21
C LEU A 103 -11.71 16.66 -5.17
N ILE A 104 -11.31 15.50 -4.66
CA ILE A 104 -10.69 14.42 -5.46
C ILE A 104 -11.76 13.52 -6.08
N SER A 105 -12.96 13.44 -5.50
CA SER A 105 -14.06 12.62 -6.01
C SER A 105 -14.40 12.83 -7.49
N PRO A 106 -14.40 14.04 -8.07
CA PRO A 106 -14.66 14.21 -9.50
C PRO A 106 -13.51 13.67 -10.38
N ILE A 107 -12.27 13.67 -9.87
CA ILE A 107 -11.12 13.07 -10.56
C ILE A 107 -11.26 11.55 -10.56
N TYR A 108 -11.64 10.98 -9.41
CA TYR A 108 -11.86 9.55 -9.28
C TYR A 108 -13.04 9.08 -10.16
N ALA A 109 -14.09 9.88 -10.30
CA ALA A 109 -15.24 9.55 -11.14
C ALA A 109 -14.92 9.39 -12.64
N ILE A 110 -13.79 9.94 -13.14
CA ILE A 110 -13.37 9.76 -14.54
C ILE A 110 -13.03 8.28 -14.82
N TYR A 111 -12.33 7.66 -13.88
CA TYR A 111 -11.96 6.25 -13.93
C TYR A 111 -11.96 5.74 -12.49
N PRO A 112 -13.10 5.21 -12.01
CA PRO A 112 -13.29 4.86 -10.60
C PRO A 112 -12.57 3.54 -10.29
N GLN A 113 -11.25 3.56 -10.32
CA GLN A 113 -10.41 2.44 -9.90
C GLN A 113 -9.31 2.97 -8.97
N PRO A 114 -8.94 2.24 -7.91
CA PRO A 114 -7.90 2.66 -6.98
C PRO A 114 -6.59 3.17 -7.62
N PRO A 115 -6.07 2.61 -8.74
CA PRO A 115 -4.91 3.15 -9.44
C PRO A 115 -5.02 4.64 -9.80
N THR A 116 -6.21 5.18 -10.07
CA THR A 116 -6.42 6.61 -10.34
C THR A 116 -5.94 7.47 -9.17
N LEU A 117 -6.23 7.05 -7.93
CA LEU A 117 -5.81 7.75 -6.71
C LEU A 117 -4.29 7.62 -6.51
N LEU A 118 -3.74 6.44 -6.77
CA LEU A 118 -2.30 6.18 -6.65
C LEU A 118 -1.50 7.06 -7.61
N PHE A 119 -1.88 7.10 -8.91
CA PHE A 119 -1.24 7.98 -9.89
C PHE A 119 -1.41 9.45 -9.52
N PHE A 120 -2.61 9.88 -9.11
CA PHE A 120 -2.85 11.26 -8.68
C PHE A 120 -1.91 11.65 -7.53
N GLN A 121 -1.80 10.82 -6.49
CA GLN A 121 -0.90 11.04 -5.36
C GLN A 121 0.57 11.09 -5.80
N SER A 122 1.03 10.13 -6.61
CA SER A 122 2.41 10.08 -7.08
C SER A 122 2.80 11.30 -7.90
N PHE A 123 1.92 11.78 -8.78
CA PHE A 123 2.16 13.00 -9.54
C PHE A 123 2.08 14.26 -8.67
N LEU A 124 1.14 14.33 -7.72
CA LEU A 124 1.05 15.45 -6.79
C LEU A 124 2.32 15.56 -5.93
N PHE A 125 2.83 14.43 -5.42
CA PHE A 125 4.13 14.36 -4.77
C PHE A 125 5.24 14.88 -5.69
N ALA A 126 5.36 14.34 -6.89
CA ALA A 126 6.42 14.74 -7.81
C ALA A 126 6.36 16.24 -8.15
N ILE A 127 5.15 16.80 -8.37
CA ILE A 127 4.91 18.23 -8.62
C ILE A 127 5.39 19.11 -7.43
N GLY A 128 5.45 18.57 -6.21
CA GLY A 128 6.08 19.20 -5.05
C GLY A 128 7.56 19.60 -5.26
N ALA A 129 8.23 19.02 -6.27
CA ALA A 129 9.57 19.46 -6.68
C ALA A 129 9.59 20.91 -7.21
N ILE A 130 8.48 21.41 -7.76
CA ILE A 130 8.39 22.78 -8.29
C ILE A 130 8.63 23.83 -7.20
N PRO A 131 7.85 23.85 -6.09
CA PRO A 131 8.11 24.79 -5.00
C PRO A 131 9.49 24.58 -4.37
N VAL A 132 10.01 23.35 -4.28
CA VAL A 132 11.38 23.09 -3.79
C VAL A 132 12.42 23.80 -4.66
N TYR A 133 12.35 23.61 -5.99
CA TYR A 133 13.24 24.29 -6.92
C TYR A 133 13.14 25.82 -6.80
N GLN A 134 11.91 26.35 -6.75
CA GLN A 134 11.65 27.79 -6.68
C GLN A 134 12.16 28.41 -5.37
N ILE A 135 11.98 27.72 -4.24
CA ILE A 135 12.53 28.14 -2.94
C ILE A 135 14.06 28.10 -3.02
N ALA A 136 14.66 27.00 -3.47
CA ALA A 136 16.12 26.84 -3.51
C ALA A 136 16.80 27.84 -4.46
N ILE A 137 16.27 28.05 -5.67
CA ILE A 137 16.88 28.98 -6.63
C ILE A 137 16.84 30.43 -6.14
N ARG A 138 15.76 30.86 -5.47
CA ARG A 138 15.67 32.21 -4.90
C ARG A 138 16.65 32.43 -3.75
N ASN A 139 16.88 31.40 -2.93
CA ASN A 139 17.69 31.53 -1.72
C ASN A 139 19.19 31.28 -1.95
N ILE A 140 19.55 30.49 -2.97
CA ILE A 140 20.93 30.03 -3.24
C ILE A 140 21.50 30.62 -4.53
N ASN A 141 20.63 31.02 -5.47
CA ASN A 141 20.98 31.60 -6.77
C ASN A 141 21.96 30.75 -7.61
N ARG A 142 21.84 29.42 -7.52
CA ARG A 142 22.64 28.44 -8.26
C ARG A 142 21.75 27.29 -8.76
N PRO A 143 21.47 27.18 -10.07
CA PRO A 143 20.54 26.17 -10.61
C PRO A 143 20.90 24.73 -10.24
N ALA A 144 22.18 24.36 -10.31
CA ALA A 144 22.63 23.01 -9.95
C ALA A 144 22.33 22.65 -8.49
N TYR A 145 22.51 23.59 -7.55
CA TYR A 145 22.18 23.35 -6.14
C TYR A 145 20.67 23.37 -5.88
N ALA A 146 19.92 24.19 -6.62
CA ALA A 146 18.46 24.12 -6.57
C ALA A 146 17.93 22.75 -7.03
N LEU A 147 18.53 22.18 -8.08
CA LEU A 147 18.23 20.81 -8.51
C LEU A 147 18.69 19.75 -7.51
N ALA A 148 19.80 19.96 -6.79
CA ALA A 148 20.19 19.05 -5.72
C ALA A 148 19.09 18.93 -4.65
N PHE A 149 18.45 20.03 -4.25
CA PHE A 149 17.31 19.99 -3.33
C PHE A 149 16.06 19.32 -3.93
N VAL A 150 15.83 19.49 -5.24
CA VAL A 150 14.78 18.75 -5.95
C VAL A 150 15.00 17.25 -5.83
N PHE A 151 16.20 16.76 -6.11
CA PHE A 151 16.51 15.34 -6.01
C PHE A 151 16.55 14.85 -4.56
N MET A 152 16.99 15.66 -3.59
CA MET A 152 16.84 15.33 -2.17
C MET A 152 15.37 15.12 -1.80
N TYR A 153 14.45 15.94 -2.30
CA TYR A 153 13.02 15.79 -2.06
C TYR A 153 12.44 14.55 -2.76
N LEU A 154 12.69 14.39 -4.06
CA LEU A 154 12.15 13.28 -4.86
C LEU A 154 12.67 11.91 -4.40
N LEU A 155 13.89 11.86 -3.85
CA LEU A 155 14.53 10.65 -3.31
C LEU A 155 14.46 10.57 -1.78
N TYR A 156 13.71 11.45 -1.11
CA TYR A 156 13.67 11.46 0.34
C TYR A 156 13.05 10.14 0.84
N PRO A 157 13.78 9.30 1.61
CA PRO A 157 13.34 7.93 1.85
C PRO A 157 11.93 7.84 2.46
N VAL A 158 11.68 8.58 3.53
CA VAL A 158 10.37 8.60 4.20
C VAL A 158 9.25 9.27 3.38
N ALA A 159 9.59 10.04 2.34
CA ALA A 159 8.59 10.58 1.43
C ALA A 159 8.19 9.54 0.38
N GLN A 160 9.16 8.82 -0.19
CA GLN A 160 8.88 7.78 -1.18
C GLN A 160 8.16 6.58 -0.55
N THR A 161 8.59 6.11 0.62
CA THR A 161 7.89 5.02 1.31
C THR A 161 6.46 5.40 1.67
N ALA A 162 6.22 6.65 2.09
CA ALA A 162 4.88 7.15 2.32
C ALA A 162 3.98 7.11 1.06
N VAL A 163 4.52 7.46 -0.10
CA VAL A 163 3.80 7.40 -1.39
C VAL A 163 3.57 5.97 -1.86
N LEU A 164 4.54 5.07 -1.62
CA LEU A 164 4.48 3.64 -1.99
C LEU A 164 3.68 2.78 -1.02
N PHE A 165 3.33 3.28 0.16
CA PHE A 165 2.56 2.53 1.14
C PHE A 165 1.11 2.37 0.66
N ASP A 166 0.39 3.48 0.53
CA ASP A 166 -0.97 3.53 0.00
C ASP A 166 -1.47 4.98 -0.16
N PHE A 167 -2.73 5.19 -0.54
CA PHE A 167 -3.28 6.54 -0.75
C PHE A 167 -3.63 7.27 0.55
N HIS A 168 -2.99 8.40 0.89
CA HIS A 168 -3.19 9.04 2.20
C HIS A 168 -3.20 10.55 2.18
N GLY A 169 -4.07 11.18 2.99
CA GLY A 169 -4.11 12.63 3.18
C GLY A 169 -2.76 13.27 3.56
N ASP A 170 -1.93 12.58 4.34
CA ASP A 170 -0.58 13.06 4.70
C ASP A 170 0.32 13.29 3.48
N THR A 171 0.26 12.38 2.52
CA THR A 171 1.07 12.44 1.31
C THR A 171 0.58 13.53 0.35
N LEU A 172 -0.72 13.85 0.38
CA LEU A 172 -1.31 14.98 -0.35
C LEU A 172 -0.92 16.31 0.29
N ALA A 173 -0.96 16.38 1.63
CA ALA A 173 -0.60 17.58 2.38
C ALA A 173 0.89 17.94 2.21
N MET A 174 1.78 16.96 2.10
CA MET A 174 3.22 17.18 1.92
C MET A 174 3.57 18.16 0.77
N PRO A 175 3.25 17.90 -0.50
CA PRO A 175 3.51 18.84 -1.60
C PRO A 175 2.69 20.13 -1.48
N ILE A 176 1.46 20.09 -0.95
CA ILE A 176 0.63 21.29 -0.74
C ILE A 176 1.30 22.25 0.27
N LEU A 177 1.88 21.73 1.35
CA LEU A 177 2.64 22.51 2.33
C LEU A 177 3.91 23.12 1.72
N LEU A 178 4.58 22.44 0.78
CA LEU A 178 5.69 23.03 0.03
C LEU A 178 5.22 24.22 -0.82
N PHE A 179 4.07 24.13 -1.49
CA PHE A 179 3.46 25.26 -2.20
C PHE A 179 3.06 26.41 -1.27
N ALA A 180 2.57 26.11 -0.06
CA ALA A 180 2.32 27.11 0.96
C ALA A 180 3.61 27.83 1.36
N LEU A 181 4.68 27.10 1.71
CA LEU A 181 5.99 27.67 2.07
C LEU A 181 6.58 28.52 0.93
N ASN A 182 6.45 28.06 -0.31
CA ASN A 182 6.90 28.81 -1.48
C ASN A 182 6.09 30.11 -1.69
N SER A 183 4.78 30.09 -1.43
CA SER A 183 3.90 31.26 -1.53
C SER A 183 4.14 32.25 -0.39
N LEU A 184 4.45 31.74 0.81
CA LEU A 184 4.85 32.51 1.99
C LEU A 184 6.10 33.33 1.70
N GLU A 185 7.15 32.73 1.14
CA GLU A 185 8.38 33.45 0.77
C GLU A 185 8.14 34.55 -0.27
N GLN A 186 7.25 34.29 -1.22
CA GLN A 186 6.90 35.24 -2.28
C GLN A 186 5.90 36.30 -1.82
N GLN A 187 5.41 36.22 -0.57
CA GLN A 187 4.38 37.10 -0.04
C GLN A 187 3.09 37.08 -0.89
N ARG A 188 2.80 35.94 -1.53
CA ARG A 188 1.58 35.72 -2.31
C ARG A 188 0.46 35.25 -1.38
N TRP A 189 -0.06 36.17 -0.57
CA TRP A 189 -0.94 35.85 0.56
C TRP A 189 -2.21 35.07 0.18
N LYS A 190 -2.81 35.36 -0.98
CA LYS A 190 -3.98 34.61 -1.47
C LYS A 190 -3.63 33.14 -1.77
N ALA A 191 -2.53 32.90 -2.46
CA ALA A 191 -2.05 31.55 -2.76
C ALA A 191 -1.61 30.82 -1.48
N TYR A 192 -0.92 31.52 -0.57
CA TYR A 192 -0.56 30.98 0.75
C TYR A 192 -1.80 30.52 1.52
N ALA A 193 -2.82 31.37 1.63
CA ALA A 193 -4.07 31.03 2.33
C ALA A 193 -4.77 29.82 1.68
N LEU A 194 -4.86 29.78 0.35
CA LEU A 194 -5.42 28.65 -0.39
C LEU A 194 -4.69 27.34 -0.04
N PHE A 195 -3.36 27.31 -0.12
CA PHE A 195 -2.60 26.09 0.16
C PHE A 195 -2.65 25.69 1.63
N ILE A 196 -2.72 26.64 2.57
CA ILE A 196 -2.95 26.33 3.98
C ILE A 196 -4.32 25.67 4.18
N ILE A 197 -5.38 26.22 3.59
CA ILE A 197 -6.73 25.63 3.68
C ILE A 197 -6.74 24.22 3.07
N LEU A 198 -6.18 24.05 1.88
CA LEU A 198 -6.09 22.73 1.23
C LEU A 198 -5.30 21.72 2.08
N ALA A 199 -4.18 22.12 2.68
CA ALA A 199 -3.41 21.26 3.57
C ALA A 199 -4.22 20.85 4.81
N LEU A 200 -4.94 21.78 5.43
CA LEU A 200 -5.81 21.50 6.58
C LEU A 200 -6.94 20.53 6.22
N CYS A 201 -7.51 20.64 5.02
CA CYS A 201 -8.52 19.71 4.51
C CYS A 201 -7.99 18.30 4.27
N CYS A 202 -6.67 18.08 4.22
CA CYS A 202 -6.11 16.76 3.95
C CYS A 202 -6.24 15.80 5.14
N LYS A 203 -6.15 16.30 6.39
CA LYS A 203 -6.33 15.49 7.60
C LYS A 203 -6.45 16.38 8.83
N PHE A 204 -7.25 15.98 9.81
CA PHE A 204 -7.52 16.82 11.00
C PHE A 204 -6.23 17.28 11.73
N TYR A 205 -5.26 16.39 11.89
CA TYR A 205 -4.03 16.68 12.65
C TYR A 205 -3.00 17.49 11.86
N VAL A 206 -3.21 17.79 10.58
CA VAL A 206 -2.38 18.77 9.83
C VAL A 206 -2.46 20.16 10.47
N SER A 207 -3.52 20.42 11.26
CA SER A 207 -3.62 21.60 12.13
C SER A 207 -2.39 21.79 13.03
N VAL A 208 -1.80 20.72 13.57
CA VAL A 208 -0.68 20.81 14.52
C VAL A 208 0.57 21.43 13.86
N PRO A 209 1.16 20.88 12.78
CA PRO A 209 2.31 21.49 12.13
C PRO A 209 2.00 22.89 11.59
N VAL A 210 0.78 23.15 11.10
CA VAL A 210 0.39 24.48 10.59
C VAL A 210 0.30 25.52 11.72
N PHE A 211 -0.19 25.14 12.90
CA PHE A 211 -0.19 26.01 14.07
C PHE A 211 1.24 26.44 14.44
N PHE A 212 2.15 25.46 14.54
CA PHE A 212 3.55 25.75 14.83
C PHE A 212 4.24 26.51 13.69
N LEU A 213 3.86 26.32 12.43
CA LEU A 213 4.31 27.16 11.32
C LEU A 213 3.92 28.62 11.56
N GLY A 214 2.69 28.89 12.00
CA GLY A 214 2.23 30.24 12.37
C GLY A 214 3.12 30.87 13.45
N LEU A 215 3.43 30.12 14.53
CA LEU A 215 4.34 30.57 15.59
C LEU A 215 5.76 30.86 15.07
N VAL A 216 6.30 29.98 14.23
CA VAL A 216 7.60 30.16 13.61
C VAL A 216 7.63 31.42 12.73
N ILE A 217 6.58 31.69 11.97
CA ILE A 217 6.44 32.91 11.16
C ILE A 217 6.48 34.15 12.06
N ILE A 218 5.73 34.16 13.17
CA ILE A 218 5.71 35.27 14.14
C ILE A 218 7.12 35.51 14.71
N TYR A 219 7.76 34.44 15.20
CA TYR A 219 9.08 34.52 15.82
C TYR A 219 10.14 35.01 14.82
N ASN A 220 10.17 34.43 13.62
CA ASN A 220 11.16 34.78 12.60
C ASN A 220 10.97 36.22 12.09
N ASN A 221 9.75 36.77 12.17
CA ASN A 221 9.43 38.14 11.75
C ASN A 221 9.27 39.12 12.93
N ARG A 222 9.80 38.81 14.12
CA ARG A 222 9.72 39.68 15.31
C ARG A 222 10.22 41.12 15.09
N LYS A 223 11.23 41.31 14.23
CA LYS A 223 11.75 42.63 13.81
C LYS A 223 11.36 43.02 12.37
N GLY A 224 10.52 42.21 11.70
CA GLY A 224 10.13 42.38 10.31
C GLY A 224 8.80 43.15 10.14
N PRO A 225 8.28 43.21 8.89
CA PRO A 225 7.03 43.88 8.58
C PRO A 225 5.86 43.35 9.41
N ARG A 226 4.96 44.25 9.86
CA ARG A 226 3.76 43.89 10.63
C ARG A 226 2.88 42.85 9.90
N VAL A 227 2.79 42.95 8.58
CA VAL A 227 2.01 42.02 7.74
C VAL A 227 2.42 40.56 7.97
N ASN A 228 3.72 40.26 8.02
CA ASN A 228 4.18 38.88 8.21
C ASN A 228 3.79 38.33 9.59
N LYS A 229 3.81 39.17 10.62
CA LYS A 229 3.34 38.77 11.96
C LYS A 229 1.85 38.48 11.95
N ILE A 230 1.05 39.32 11.31
CA ILE A 230 -0.40 39.13 11.16
C ILE A 230 -0.66 37.81 10.43
N VAL A 231 0.05 37.53 9.34
CA VAL A 231 -0.07 36.25 8.62
C VAL A 231 0.26 35.06 9.52
N GLY A 232 1.31 35.16 10.35
CA GLY A 232 1.64 34.12 11.32
C GLY A 232 0.55 33.91 12.37
N ILE A 233 -0.04 34.99 12.89
CA ILE A 233 -1.17 34.95 13.83
C ILE A 233 -2.39 34.30 13.17
N LEU A 234 -2.77 34.74 11.97
CA LEU A 234 -3.90 34.18 11.23
C LEU A 234 -3.68 32.70 10.90
N THR A 235 -2.46 32.30 10.53
CA THR A 235 -2.10 30.90 10.29
C THR A 235 -2.32 30.05 11.55
N ALA A 236 -1.84 30.53 12.70
CA ALA A 236 -2.00 29.85 13.98
C ALA A 236 -3.48 29.76 14.40
N LEU A 237 -4.23 30.85 14.27
CA LEU A 237 -5.66 30.89 14.61
C LEU A 237 -6.47 29.94 13.73
N VAL A 238 -6.30 29.99 12.41
CA VAL A 238 -7.02 29.11 11.47
C VAL A 238 -6.69 27.65 11.76
N ALA A 239 -5.44 27.32 12.05
CA ALA A 239 -5.04 25.96 12.40
C ALA A 239 -5.67 25.46 13.70
N ILE A 240 -5.68 26.28 14.77
CA ILE A 240 -6.35 25.95 16.03
C ILE A 240 -7.85 25.79 15.82
N SER A 241 -8.50 26.75 15.13
CA SER A 241 -9.93 26.69 14.84
C SER A 241 -10.29 25.44 14.05
N TRP A 242 -9.45 25.06 13.07
CA TRP A 242 -9.62 23.82 12.32
C TRP A 242 -9.47 22.59 13.19
N GLY A 243 -8.44 22.52 14.04
CA GLY A 243 -8.24 21.40 14.96
C GLY A 243 -9.41 21.23 15.93
N ILE A 244 -9.91 22.33 16.49
CA ILE A 244 -11.08 22.35 17.37
C ILE A 244 -12.34 21.90 16.60
N LEU A 245 -12.60 22.48 15.43
CA LEU A 245 -13.75 22.14 14.59
C LEU A 245 -13.75 20.66 14.21
N THR A 246 -12.63 20.16 13.70
CA THR A 246 -12.54 18.79 13.22
C THR A 246 -12.61 17.77 14.36
N PHE A 247 -11.90 18.01 15.46
CA PHE A 247 -11.81 17.05 16.55
C PHE A 247 -13.03 17.06 17.47
N LEU A 248 -13.57 18.24 17.80
CA LEU A 248 -14.68 18.37 18.77
C LEU A 248 -16.07 18.42 18.14
N PHE A 249 -16.19 18.69 16.83
CA PHE A 249 -17.50 18.81 16.18
C PHE A 249 -17.67 17.83 15.02
N ILE A 250 -16.80 17.87 14.01
CA ILE A 250 -16.96 17.02 12.82
C ILE A 250 -16.84 15.54 13.19
N ARG A 251 -15.76 15.14 13.88
CA ARG A 251 -15.59 13.74 14.28
C ARG A 251 -16.77 13.24 15.11
N PRO A 252 -17.15 13.86 16.24
CA PRO A 252 -18.31 13.40 17.01
C PRO A 252 -19.63 13.36 16.24
N PHE A 253 -19.87 14.32 15.33
CA PHE A 253 -21.08 14.32 14.51
C PHE A 253 -21.17 13.12 13.56
N PHE A 254 -20.03 12.65 13.05
CA PHE A 254 -19.93 11.50 12.14
C PHE A 254 -19.45 10.21 12.84
N SER A 255 -19.21 10.24 14.15
CA SER A 255 -18.80 9.08 14.92
C SER A 255 -19.95 8.10 15.00
N PRO A 256 -19.66 6.79 15.00
CA PRO A 256 -20.71 5.80 15.20
C PRO A 256 -21.26 5.89 16.64
N GLY A 257 -22.51 5.44 16.85
CA GLY A 257 -23.14 5.36 18.17
C GLY A 257 -22.44 4.40 19.13
N GLU A 258 -22.90 4.35 20.39
CA GLU A 258 -22.37 3.45 21.42
C GLU A 258 -22.38 1.99 20.93
N GLY A 259 -21.21 1.33 20.89
CA GLY A 259 -21.06 -0.06 20.42
C GLY A 259 -19.90 -0.32 19.45
N PHE A 260 -19.18 0.70 19.00
CA PHE A 260 -18.01 0.53 18.12
C PHE A 260 -16.70 0.53 18.91
N THR A 261 -15.83 -0.44 18.64
CA THR A 261 -14.53 -0.65 19.31
C THR A 261 -13.54 0.52 19.14
N LEU A 262 -13.76 1.41 18.16
CA LEU A 262 -12.98 2.65 17.98
C LEU A 262 -13.36 3.78 18.96
N SER A 263 -14.41 3.60 19.77
CA SER A 263 -14.94 4.59 20.73
C SER A 263 -13.89 5.16 21.69
N SER A 264 -12.89 4.38 22.07
CA SER A 264 -11.80 4.82 22.95
C SER A 264 -10.96 5.95 22.34
N SER A 265 -10.81 6.04 21.01
CA SER A 265 -10.01 7.07 20.33
C SER A 265 -10.80 8.32 19.91
N VAL A 266 -12.10 8.36 20.22
CA VAL A 266 -13.00 9.48 19.87
C VAL A 266 -12.78 10.67 20.82
N SER A 267 -12.48 10.40 22.10
CA SER A 267 -12.16 11.46 23.06
C SER A 267 -10.69 11.90 22.97
N PRO A 268 -10.34 13.16 23.35
CA PRO A 268 -8.95 13.60 23.37
C PRO A 268 -8.06 12.75 24.29
N PHE A 269 -8.57 12.41 25.48
CA PHE A 269 -7.82 11.61 26.46
C PHE A 269 -7.59 10.20 25.95
N GLY A 270 -8.63 9.53 25.46
CA GLY A 270 -8.50 8.17 24.96
C GLY A 270 -7.68 8.07 23.67
N TYR A 271 -7.64 9.11 22.82
CA TYR A 271 -6.70 9.20 21.71
C TYR A 271 -5.23 9.19 22.19
N VAL A 272 -4.91 9.98 23.23
CA VAL A 272 -3.57 9.99 23.83
C VAL A 272 -3.25 8.64 24.47
N THR A 273 -4.18 8.07 25.23
CA THR A 273 -4.00 6.75 25.85
C THR A 273 -3.74 5.69 24.80
N TYR A 274 -4.50 5.65 23.71
CA TYR A 274 -4.35 4.66 22.64
C TYR A 274 -2.94 4.67 22.05
N TYR A 275 -2.39 5.85 21.74
CA TYR A 275 -1.09 5.97 21.11
C TYR A 275 0.10 5.98 22.06
N PHE A 276 -0.08 6.28 23.36
CA PHE A 276 1.04 6.54 24.27
C PHE A 276 0.96 5.83 25.63
N SER A 277 -0.04 4.97 25.89
CA SER A 277 -0.17 4.23 27.15
C SER A 277 1.06 3.37 27.52
N GLU A 278 1.66 2.71 26.54
CA GLU A 278 2.82 1.81 26.72
C GLU A 278 4.16 2.45 26.34
N LEU A 279 4.25 3.78 26.34
CA LEU A 279 5.40 4.53 25.84
C LEU A 279 6.75 4.00 26.33
N ILE A 280 6.90 3.77 27.65
CA ILE A 280 8.18 3.32 28.23
C ILE A 280 8.57 1.94 27.70
N ASN A 281 7.65 0.97 27.74
CA ASN A 281 7.90 -0.39 27.29
C ASN A 281 8.15 -0.43 25.77
N GLY A 282 7.36 0.32 25.01
CA GLY A 282 7.54 0.47 23.56
C GLY A 282 8.92 1.02 23.22
N LEU A 283 9.37 2.07 23.91
CA LEU A 283 10.70 2.67 23.70
C LEU A 283 11.84 1.72 24.05
N VAL A 284 11.74 1.00 25.18
CA VAL A 284 12.78 0.03 25.58
C VAL A 284 12.91 -1.09 24.53
N ASN A 285 11.78 -1.65 24.08
CA ASN A 285 11.75 -2.82 23.20
C ASN A 285 12.07 -2.50 21.73
N SER A 286 11.92 -1.23 21.29
CA SER A 286 12.12 -0.82 19.88
C SER A 286 13.07 0.36 19.70
N SER A 287 13.90 0.66 20.71
CA SER A 287 14.84 1.80 20.72
C SER A 287 15.75 1.84 19.50
N ALA A 288 16.38 0.71 19.14
CA ALA A 288 17.28 0.62 18.00
C ALA A 288 16.59 0.97 16.67
N GLN A 289 15.36 0.47 16.47
CA GLN A 289 14.57 0.74 15.26
C GLN A 289 14.16 2.21 15.19
N ARG A 290 13.70 2.79 16.30
CA ARG A 290 13.30 4.21 16.38
C ARG A 290 14.49 5.15 16.16
N ILE A 291 15.67 4.82 16.67
CA ILE A 291 16.92 5.55 16.39
C ILE A 291 17.27 5.45 14.90
N GLY A 292 17.14 4.26 14.30
CA GLY A 292 17.33 4.06 12.85
C GLY A 292 16.37 4.92 12.01
N VAL A 293 15.09 5.00 12.40
CA VAL A 293 14.09 5.85 11.73
C VAL A 293 14.41 7.33 11.92
N LEU A 294 14.79 7.75 13.13
CA LEU A 294 15.22 9.13 13.39
C LEU A 294 16.43 9.52 12.52
N PHE A 295 17.39 8.60 12.37
CA PHE A 295 18.53 8.78 11.47
C PHE A 295 18.05 8.91 10.02
N LEU A 296 17.15 8.04 9.55
CA LEU A 296 16.60 8.11 8.20
C LEU A 296 15.88 9.44 7.92
N ILE A 297 15.16 9.97 8.92
CA ILE A 297 14.45 11.26 8.82
C ILE A 297 15.42 12.43 8.78
N LEU A 298 16.45 12.46 9.62
CA LEU A 298 17.29 13.65 9.81
C LEU A 298 18.59 13.64 9.00
N ALA A 299 19.21 12.48 8.77
CA ALA A 299 20.50 12.37 8.09
C ALA A 299 20.55 13.09 6.73
N PRO A 300 19.52 13.06 5.86
CA PRO A 300 19.55 13.80 4.59
C PRO A 300 19.82 15.31 4.73
N VAL A 301 19.41 15.93 5.84
CA VAL A 301 19.33 17.41 5.95
C VAL A 301 19.93 18.01 7.22
N ILE A 302 20.28 17.22 8.24
CA ILE A 302 20.54 17.74 9.60
C ILE A 302 21.66 18.78 9.66
N TRP A 303 22.76 18.56 8.93
CA TRP A 303 23.88 19.52 8.89
C TRP A 303 23.56 20.80 8.12
N LEU A 304 22.59 20.78 7.20
CA LEU A 304 22.09 22.00 6.57
C LEU A 304 21.12 22.71 7.52
N SER A 305 20.15 21.96 8.04
CA SER A 305 19.06 22.44 8.89
C SER A 305 19.50 22.95 10.26
N CYS A 306 20.67 22.53 10.77
CA CYS A 306 21.21 23.03 12.03
C CYS A 306 21.48 24.55 12.01
N HIS A 307 21.64 25.14 10.82
CA HIS A 307 21.77 26.59 10.65
C HIS A 307 20.42 27.32 10.60
N SER A 308 19.30 26.59 10.62
CA SER A 308 17.96 27.17 10.67
C SER A 308 16.92 26.36 11.45
N LEU A 309 17.31 25.86 12.63
CA LEU A 309 16.51 25.00 13.52
C LEU A 309 15.06 25.42 13.76
N ILE A 310 14.74 26.72 13.74
CA ILE A 310 13.36 27.20 13.95
C ILE A 310 12.37 26.59 12.96
N TRP A 311 12.80 26.30 11.72
CA TRP A 311 11.95 25.69 10.70
C TRP A 311 11.81 24.17 10.87
N LEU A 312 12.56 23.55 11.78
CA LEU A 312 12.36 22.15 12.15
C LEU A 312 11.20 21.95 13.13
N ILE A 313 10.71 23.01 13.79
CA ILE A 313 9.64 22.87 14.78
C ILE A 313 8.37 22.23 14.18
N PRO A 314 7.83 22.67 13.02
CA PRO A 314 6.67 22.02 12.42
C PRO A 314 6.93 20.56 12.00
N ALA A 315 8.16 20.21 11.62
CA ALA A 315 8.54 18.81 11.37
C ALA A 315 8.59 17.99 12.67
N ALA A 316 9.16 18.55 13.73
CA ALA A 316 9.32 17.84 15.00
C ALA A 316 7.96 17.49 15.63
N VAL A 317 6.98 18.41 15.59
CA VAL A 317 5.65 18.18 16.17
C VAL A 317 4.81 17.13 15.43
N THR A 318 5.27 16.64 14.26
CA THR A 318 4.64 15.52 13.53
C THR A 318 5.47 14.25 13.60
N ALA A 319 6.79 14.35 13.40
CA ALA A 319 7.69 13.20 13.43
C ALA A 319 7.89 12.62 14.84
N VAL A 320 8.01 13.46 15.87
CA VAL A 320 8.27 13.00 17.24
C VAL A 320 7.10 12.19 17.79
N PRO A 321 5.82 12.63 17.70
CA PRO A 321 4.70 11.81 18.16
C PRO A 321 4.66 10.43 17.48
N SER A 322 4.91 10.36 16.17
CA SER A 322 4.97 9.08 15.43
C SER A 322 6.15 8.22 15.87
N LEU A 323 7.32 8.82 16.14
CA LEU A 323 8.48 8.12 16.71
C LEU A 323 8.27 7.65 18.16
N LEU A 324 7.28 8.18 18.89
CA LEU A 324 7.00 7.84 20.28
C LEU A 324 5.77 6.94 20.42
N SER A 325 4.96 6.78 19.39
CA SER A 325 3.71 6.03 19.49
C SER A 325 3.94 4.54 19.75
N ASN A 326 2.96 3.90 20.38
CA ASN A 326 2.85 2.45 20.49
C ASN A 326 2.66 1.81 19.10
N GLY A 327 2.70 0.48 19.02
CA GLY A 327 2.42 -0.26 17.79
C GLY A 327 3.52 -0.14 16.73
N ILE A 328 3.14 -0.19 15.46
CA ILE A 328 4.06 -0.19 14.31
C ILE A 328 4.24 1.21 13.68
N GLN A 329 3.50 2.22 14.14
CA GLN A 329 3.42 3.56 13.54
C GLN A 329 4.76 4.33 13.55
N TYR A 330 5.73 3.91 14.37
CA TYR A 330 7.08 4.48 14.37
C TYR A 330 7.94 4.01 13.19
N THR A 331 7.51 3.01 12.41
CA THR A 331 8.29 2.53 11.26
C THR A 331 8.23 3.51 10.10
N TYR A 332 9.30 3.56 9.31
CA TYR A 332 9.39 4.40 8.13
C TYR A 332 8.60 3.86 6.93
N LEU A 333 8.09 2.63 7.02
CA LEU A 333 7.38 1.94 5.94
C LEU A 333 5.99 2.53 5.66
N PHE A 334 5.46 3.36 6.56
CA PHE A 334 4.14 3.99 6.45
C PHE A 334 4.22 5.50 6.15
N HIS A 335 3.06 6.13 6.03
CA HIS A 335 2.91 7.53 5.61
C HIS A 335 3.17 8.58 6.72
N HIS A 336 3.38 8.18 7.97
CA HIS A 336 3.35 9.06 9.14
C HIS A 336 4.39 10.19 9.15
N TYR A 337 5.49 10.05 8.41
CA TYR A 337 6.56 11.04 8.34
C TYR A 337 6.44 12.02 7.16
N ALA A 338 5.45 11.84 6.28
CA ALA A 338 5.29 12.68 5.09
C ALA A 338 5.16 14.18 5.42
N LEU A 339 4.43 14.52 6.49
CA LEU A 339 4.23 15.91 6.91
C LEU A 339 5.49 16.62 7.40
N ALA A 340 6.53 15.88 7.79
CA ALA A 340 7.79 16.47 8.23
C ALA A 340 8.66 16.94 7.06
N VAL A 341 8.59 16.25 5.92
CA VAL A 341 9.46 16.46 4.75
C VAL A 341 9.46 17.89 4.21
N PRO A 342 8.31 18.59 4.07
CA PRO A 342 8.28 19.98 3.58
C PRO A 342 9.15 20.92 4.41
N PHE A 343 9.07 20.78 5.72
CA PHE A 343 9.78 21.63 6.67
C PHE A 343 11.25 21.23 6.80
N LEU A 344 11.58 19.94 6.68
CA LEU A 344 12.95 19.43 6.61
C LEU A 344 13.70 20.03 5.40
N ILE A 345 13.11 19.94 4.21
CA ILE A 345 13.68 20.51 2.98
C ILE A 345 13.77 22.04 3.06
N TYR A 346 12.71 22.71 3.53
CA TYR A 346 12.71 24.16 3.67
C TYR A 346 13.76 24.67 4.66
N SER A 347 13.89 23.99 5.82
CA SER A 347 14.91 24.29 6.82
C SER A 347 16.32 24.15 6.26
N ALA A 348 16.56 23.10 5.46
CA ALA A 348 17.85 22.86 4.83
C ALA A 348 18.24 23.96 3.84
N VAL A 349 17.30 24.39 2.97
CA VAL A 349 17.53 25.51 2.04
C VAL A 349 17.81 26.80 2.81
N LYS A 350 17.06 27.10 3.87
CA LYS A 350 17.29 28.28 4.72
C LYS A 350 18.62 28.22 5.46
N GLY A 351 19.05 27.03 5.87
CA GLY A 351 20.35 26.79 6.46
C GLY A 351 21.50 27.16 5.53
N VAL A 352 21.44 26.67 4.28
CA VAL A 352 22.41 27.03 3.23
C VAL A 352 22.45 28.53 2.97
N SER A 353 21.29 29.17 2.82
CA SER A 353 21.22 30.62 2.57
C SER A 353 21.87 31.44 3.69
N LYS A 354 21.64 31.05 4.96
CA LYS A 354 22.30 31.67 6.11
C LYS A 354 23.81 31.45 6.12
N LEU A 355 24.29 30.27 5.73
CA LEU A 355 25.72 29.98 5.62
C LEU A 355 26.40 30.82 4.53
N GLN A 356 25.79 30.93 3.34
CA GLN A 356 26.32 31.74 2.25
C GLN A 356 26.47 33.21 2.65
N ASN A 357 25.48 33.77 3.36
CA ASN A 357 25.55 35.14 3.86
C ASN A 357 26.65 35.32 4.92
N LYS A 358 26.91 34.31 5.77
CA LYS A 358 28.00 34.34 6.75
C LYS A 358 29.38 34.22 6.10
N ASP A 359 29.52 33.38 5.08
CA ASP A 359 30.80 33.18 4.36
C ASP A 359 31.23 34.48 3.67
N GLN A 360 30.29 35.15 3.01
CA GLN A 360 30.52 36.48 2.43
C GLN A 360 30.92 37.53 3.46
N ALA A 361 30.41 37.44 4.69
CA ALA A 361 30.70 38.41 5.75
C ALA A 361 32.03 38.15 6.49
N LEU A 362 32.46 36.89 6.63
CA LEU A 362 33.60 36.50 7.48
C LEU A 362 34.86 36.12 6.69
N GLY A 363 34.79 36.00 5.36
CA GLY A 363 35.95 35.88 4.45
C GLY A 363 36.80 34.60 4.57
N LYS A 364 36.64 33.80 5.62
CA LYS A 364 37.32 32.51 5.84
C LYS A 364 36.46 31.56 6.67
N ILE A 365 35.57 30.81 6.05
CA ILE A 365 35.01 29.59 6.64
C ILE A 365 35.92 28.41 6.29
N SER A 366 36.15 27.51 7.26
CA SER A 366 36.92 26.26 7.06
C SER A 366 36.37 25.46 5.86
N ILE A 367 37.25 24.80 5.09
CA ILE A 367 36.91 24.02 3.89
C ILE A 367 35.79 22.98 4.11
N PHE A 368 35.62 22.50 5.35
CA PHE A 368 34.57 21.54 5.72
C PHE A 368 33.17 22.15 5.90
N TYR A 369 33.07 23.47 6.03
CA TYR A 369 31.82 24.21 6.24
C TYR A 369 31.37 24.98 4.98
N LYS A 370 31.95 24.64 3.82
CA LYS A 370 31.53 25.20 2.54
C LYS A 370 30.14 24.69 2.16
N PRO A 371 29.16 25.58 1.91
CA PRO A 371 27.78 25.17 1.62
C PRO A 371 27.67 24.17 0.47
N GLU A 372 28.54 24.29 -0.55
CA GLU A 372 28.55 23.39 -1.71
C GLU A 372 28.84 21.94 -1.33
N LYS A 373 29.82 21.72 -0.46
CA LYS A 373 30.18 20.37 0.02
C LYS A 373 29.09 19.77 0.88
N MET A 374 28.44 20.60 1.71
CA MET A 374 27.34 20.15 2.56
C MET A 374 26.12 19.73 1.74
N ILE A 375 25.81 20.45 0.65
CA ILE A 375 24.74 20.09 -0.29
C ILE A 375 25.10 18.78 -1.01
N GLN A 376 26.33 18.64 -1.49
CA GLN A 376 26.80 17.40 -2.13
C GLN A 376 26.71 16.20 -1.18
N LEU A 377 27.14 16.37 0.08
CA LEU A 377 27.04 15.34 1.11
C LEU A 377 25.58 14.99 1.41
N SER A 378 24.69 15.98 1.52
CA SER A 378 23.24 15.77 1.68
C SER A 378 22.65 14.97 0.53
N LEU A 379 23.02 15.31 -0.70
CA LEU A 379 22.50 14.63 -1.89
C LEU A 379 23.01 13.18 -1.93
N LEU A 380 24.30 12.97 -1.64
CA LEU A 380 24.92 11.66 -1.58
C LEU A 380 24.29 10.80 -0.47
N MET A 381 24.10 11.35 0.74
CA MET A 381 23.46 10.65 1.84
C MET A 381 22.02 10.28 1.49
N THR A 382 21.26 11.22 0.92
CA THR A 382 19.88 10.97 0.48
C THR A 382 19.84 9.84 -0.55
N PHE A 383 20.74 9.87 -1.53
CA PHE A 383 20.84 8.83 -2.55
C PHE A 383 21.21 7.46 -1.97
N ILE A 384 22.23 7.39 -1.08
CA ILE A 384 22.64 6.14 -0.42
C ILE A 384 21.51 5.56 0.41
N LEU A 385 20.84 6.37 1.24
CA LEU A 385 19.71 5.91 2.04
C LEU A 385 18.56 5.45 1.16
N ASN A 386 18.30 6.15 0.04
CA ASN A 386 17.26 5.78 -0.89
C ASN A 386 17.52 4.40 -1.53
N ILE A 387 18.70 4.20 -2.13
CA ILE A 387 19.04 2.96 -2.84
C ILE A 387 19.20 1.75 -1.91
N THR A 388 19.31 1.96 -0.60
CA THR A 388 19.45 0.87 0.38
C THR A 388 18.12 0.52 1.04
N ILE A 389 17.30 1.52 1.36
CA ILE A 389 16.12 1.36 2.22
C ILE A 389 14.81 1.35 1.43
N VAL A 390 14.71 2.07 0.32
CA VAL A 390 13.44 2.18 -0.43
C VAL A 390 13.37 1.10 -1.49
N ASP A 391 12.25 0.37 -1.54
CA ASP A 391 12.04 -0.72 -2.49
C ASP A 391 11.62 -0.17 -3.87
N THR A 392 12.60 0.32 -4.62
CA THR A 392 12.44 0.82 -6.00
C THR A 392 13.51 0.19 -6.90
N PRO A 393 13.39 0.28 -8.23
CA PRO A 393 14.44 -0.17 -9.17
C PRO A 393 15.85 0.34 -8.91
N LEU A 394 16.02 1.43 -8.15
CA LEU A 394 17.32 1.95 -7.72
C LEU A 394 17.98 1.09 -6.65
N ASN A 395 17.20 0.29 -5.91
CA ASN A 395 17.68 -0.64 -4.91
C ASN A 395 18.13 -1.94 -5.58
N PRO A 396 19.39 -2.39 -5.40
CA PRO A 396 19.86 -3.64 -6.01
C PRO A 396 19.04 -4.87 -5.62
N LEU A 397 18.45 -4.88 -4.42
CA LEU A 397 17.61 -5.99 -3.95
C LEU A 397 16.25 -6.05 -4.68
N PHE A 398 15.83 -4.99 -5.34
CA PHE A 398 14.57 -4.96 -6.11
C PHE A 398 14.52 -6.06 -7.18
N TRP A 399 15.67 -6.39 -7.75
CA TRP A 399 15.79 -7.38 -8.82
C TRP A 399 16.09 -8.80 -8.32
N SER A 400 16.22 -8.98 -7.00
CA SER A 400 16.67 -10.24 -6.39
C SER A 400 15.58 -11.30 -6.24
N ARG A 401 14.29 -10.94 -6.42
CA ARG A 401 13.12 -11.80 -6.16
C ARG A 401 13.10 -12.40 -4.74
N GLN A 402 13.67 -11.69 -3.77
CA GLN A 402 13.49 -12.05 -2.37
C GLN A 402 12.01 -11.91 -1.98
N PRO A 403 11.45 -12.82 -1.18
CA PRO A 403 10.07 -12.73 -0.73
C PRO A 403 9.74 -11.35 -0.14
N GLY A 404 8.71 -10.70 -0.67
CA GLY A 404 8.25 -9.38 -0.24
C GLY A 404 9.10 -8.19 -0.70
N LYS A 405 10.00 -8.37 -1.68
CA LYS A 405 10.80 -7.28 -2.24
C LYS A 405 10.77 -7.23 -3.76
N GLY A 406 10.68 -6.01 -4.28
CA GLY A 406 10.86 -5.73 -5.69
C GLY A 406 9.91 -6.55 -6.57
N ILE A 407 10.45 -7.17 -7.61
CA ILE A 407 9.68 -7.94 -8.60
C ILE A 407 9.11 -9.27 -8.07
N ASP A 408 9.26 -9.59 -6.79
CA ASP A 408 8.58 -10.73 -6.17
C ASP A 408 7.07 -10.52 -6.14
N SER A 409 6.31 -11.62 -6.25
CA SER A 409 4.85 -11.59 -6.33
C SER A 409 4.16 -11.14 -5.06
N LEU A 410 4.83 -11.21 -3.89
CA LEU A 410 4.32 -10.66 -2.63
C LEU A 410 4.48 -9.13 -2.52
N ARG A 411 5.00 -8.48 -3.58
CA ARG A 411 5.20 -7.02 -3.60
C ARG A 411 4.75 -6.35 -4.91
N TYR A 412 5.58 -6.34 -5.95
CA TYR A 412 5.28 -5.69 -7.25
C TYR A 412 5.06 -6.69 -8.39
N GLY A 413 5.37 -7.97 -8.18
CA GLY A 413 5.20 -9.00 -9.19
C GLY A 413 3.73 -9.34 -9.41
N VAL A 414 3.25 -9.16 -10.63
CA VAL A 414 1.91 -9.60 -11.05
C VAL A 414 2.03 -10.97 -11.72
N ILE A 415 1.25 -11.94 -11.26
CA ILE A 415 1.26 -13.33 -11.74
C ILE A 415 0.04 -13.63 -12.64
N PRO A 416 0.07 -14.70 -13.44
CA PRO A 416 -1.06 -15.07 -14.29
C PRO A 416 -2.39 -15.26 -13.55
N ARG A 417 -2.34 -15.70 -12.28
CA ARG A 417 -3.51 -15.86 -11.42
C ARG A 417 -4.22 -14.53 -11.17
N ASP A 418 -3.50 -13.41 -11.04
CA ASP A 418 -4.09 -12.10 -10.76
C ASP A 418 -5.03 -11.64 -11.89
N ARG A 419 -4.66 -11.89 -13.15
CA ARG A 419 -5.53 -11.60 -14.30
C ARG A 419 -6.79 -12.45 -14.28
N MET A 420 -6.67 -13.69 -13.84
CA MET A 420 -7.82 -14.59 -13.72
C MET A 420 -8.75 -14.15 -12.57
N LYS A 421 -8.19 -13.65 -11.45
CA LYS A 421 -8.98 -12.99 -10.40
C LYS A 421 -9.73 -11.78 -10.97
N ASP A 422 -9.07 -10.91 -11.75
CA ASP A 422 -9.73 -9.75 -12.37
C ASP A 422 -10.92 -10.17 -13.26
N GLU A 423 -10.72 -11.18 -14.11
CA GLU A 423 -11.77 -11.73 -14.98
C GLU A 423 -12.94 -12.28 -14.17
N LEU A 424 -12.68 -13.10 -13.15
CA LEU A 424 -13.72 -13.71 -12.32
C LEU A 424 -14.45 -12.69 -11.44
N LEU A 425 -13.73 -11.80 -10.79
CA LEU A 425 -14.34 -10.74 -9.98
C LEU A 425 -15.25 -9.87 -10.85
N SER A 426 -14.86 -9.60 -12.10
CA SER A 426 -15.70 -8.85 -13.04
C SER A 426 -16.97 -9.62 -13.44
N SER A 427 -16.91 -10.93 -13.64
CA SER A 427 -18.07 -11.73 -14.04
C SER A 427 -19.11 -11.89 -12.93
N TYR A 428 -18.67 -11.87 -11.66
CA TYR A 428 -19.53 -11.97 -10.49
C TYR A 428 -19.82 -10.62 -9.82
N ASN A 429 -19.39 -9.50 -10.42
CA ASN A 429 -19.59 -8.18 -9.84
C ASN A 429 -21.04 -7.71 -9.95
N ARG A 430 -21.79 -7.83 -8.85
CA ARG A 430 -23.11 -7.22 -8.68
C ARG A 430 -22.99 -6.01 -7.73
N PRO A 431 -22.85 -4.77 -8.25
CA PRO A 431 -22.49 -3.61 -7.44
C PRO A 431 -23.59 -3.16 -6.46
N ASP A 432 -24.84 -3.52 -6.73
CA ASP A 432 -25.99 -3.19 -5.88
C ASP A 432 -26.22 -4.21 -4.74
N GLU A 433 -25.57 -5.38 -4.83
CA GLU A 433 -25.68 -6.43 -3.82
C GLU A 433 -24.62 -6.28 -2.72
N SER A 434 -24.99 -6.67 -1.51
CA SER A 434 -24.05 -6.73 -0.40
C SER A 434 -23.08 -7.90 -0.58
N LEU A 435 -21.78 -7.62 -0.44
CA LEU A 435 -20.72 -8.60 -0.66
C LEU A 435 -19.84 -8.72 0.58
N ALA A 436 -19.52 -9.94 0.98
CA ALA A 436 -18.39 -10.24 1.85
C ALA A 436 -17.25 -10.85 1.02
N VAL A 437 -16.01 -10.45 1.27
CA VAL A 437 -14.90 -10.91 0.44
C VAL A 437 -13.60 -11.03 1.23
N SER A 438 -12.71 -11.92 0.80
CA SER A 438 -11.32 -11.99 1.27
C SER A 438 -10.65 -10.63 1.26
N TRP A 439 -9.83 -10.41 2.26
CA TRP A 439 -9.16 -9.13 2.51
C TRP A 439 -8.39 -8.56 1.30
N ALA A 440 -7.63 -9.39 0.58
CA ALA A 440 -6.79 -8.96 -0.54
C ALA A 440 -7.59 -8.64 -1.82
N LEU A 441 -8.78 -9.23 -1.98
CA LEU A 441 -9.64 -9.01 -3.15
C LEU A 441 -10.52 -7.75 -2.97
N ALA A 442 -10.79 -7.34 -1.74
CA ALA A 442 -11.69 -6.22 -1.42
C ALA A 442 -11.36 -4.90 -2.14
N PRO A 443 -10.10 -4.44 -2.26
CA PRO A 443 -9.78 -3.19 -2.98
C PRO A 443 -10.23 -3.18 -4.45
N HIS A 444 -10.44 -4.34 -5.07
CA HIS A 444 -10.92 -4.47 -6.45
C HIS A 444 -12.43 -4.33 -6.59
N LEU A 445 -13.15 -4.28 -5.46
CA LEU A 445 -14.62 -4.33 -5.41
C LEU A 445 -15.21 -3.12 -4.66
N THR A 446 -14.43 -2.05 -4.45
CA THR A 446 -14.79 -0.87 -3.64
C THR A 446 -15.90 -0.01 -4.21
N ASN A 447 -16.23 -0.16 -5.49
CA ASN A 447 -17.29 0.59 -6.15
C ASN A 447 -18.69 0.03 -5.82
N ARG A 448 -18.98 -0.08 -4.54
CA ARG A 448 -20.26 -0.56 -4.02
C ARG A 448 -20.56 0.06 -2.66
N HIS A 449 -21.82 0.05 -2.28
CA HIS A 449 -22.24 0.58 -0.98
C HIS A 449 -21.83 -0.33 0.18
N THR A 450 -22.03 -1.65 0.07
CA THR A 450 -21.75 -2.60 1.15
C THR A 450 -20.69 -3.60 0.73
N LEU A 451 -19.51 -3.51 1.35
CA LEU A 451 -18.35 -4.38 1.12
C LEU A 451 -17.75 -4.82 2.45
N TYR A 452 -18.12 -6.00 2.92
CA TYR A 452 -17.54 -6.59 4.12
C TYR A 452 -16.24 -7.34 3.79
N VAL A 453 -15.31 -7.32 4.74
CA VAL A 453 -14.08 -8.13 4.68
C VAL A 453 -14.24 -9.30 5.64
N LEU A 454 -14.09 -10.53 5.15
CA LEU A 454 -14.34 -11.75 5.93
C LEU A 454 -13.59 -11.74 7.27
N ASP A 455 -12.37 -11.22 7.28
CA ASP A 455 -11.48 -11.20 8.45
C ASP A 455 -11.94 -10.29 9.59
N TYR A 456 -12.84 -9.34 9.33
CA TYR A 456 -13.09 -8.23 10.26
C TYR A 456 -14.36 -8.38 11.08
N PHE A 457 -15.20 -9.37 10.81
CA PHE A 457 -16.46 -9.56 11.53
C PHE A 457 -16.74 -11.03 11.75
N ASP A 458 -17.60 -11.32 12.73
CA ASP A 458 -18.14 -12.66 12.87
C ASP A 458 -19.09 -12.92 11.70
N ILE A 459 -18.67 -13.79 10.77
CA ILE A 459 -19.42 -14.18 9.58
C ILE A 459 -20.83 -14.64 9.92
N ASN A 460 -21.05 -15.26 11.08
CA ASN A 460 -22.36 -15.74 11.51
C ASN A 460 -23.29 -14.63 12.02
N SER A 461 -22.75 -13.45 12.31
CA SER A 461 -23.53 -12.33 12.85
C SER A 461 -24.18 -11.46 11.78
N ARG A 462 -23.93 -11.71 10.49
CA ARG A 462 -24.35 -10.83 9.40
C ARG A 462 -24.87 -11.56 8.19
N ASP A 463 -25.76 -10.88 7.49
CA ASP A 463 -26.23 -11.29 6.20
C ASP A 463 -25.60 -10.46 5.08
N PHE A 464 -25.24 -11.15 4.01
CA PHE A 464 -24.78 -10.58 2.74
C PHE A 464 -25.32 -11.44 1.59
N ASN A 465 -25.40 -10.89 0.38
CA ASN A 465 -25.96 -11.61 -0.77
C ASN A 465 -24.94 -12.57 -1.38
N ILE A 466 -23.68 -12.14 -1.42
CA ILE A 466 -22.56 -12.86 -2.04
C ILE A 466 -21.41 -12.93 -1.04
N ALA A 467 -20.70 -14.06 -1.01
CA ALA A 467 -19.38 -14.16 -0.41
C ALA A 467 -18.35 -14.66 -1.43
N ILE A 468 -17.14 -14.08 -1.42
CA ILE A 468 -16.02 -14.56 -2.25
C ILE A 468 -14.82 -14.81 -1.33
N ALA A 469 -14.36 -16.04 -1.25
CA ALA A 469 -13.21 -16.44 -0.43
C ALA A 469 -12.07 -16.96 -1.31
N ASP A 470 -10.81 -16.87 -0.83
CA ASP A 470 -9.63 -17.35 -1.56
C ASP A 470 -8.95 -18.50 -0.80
N GLY A 471 -9.27 -19.73 -1.19
CA GLY A 471 -8.64 -20.95 -0.67
C GLY A 471 -7.19 -21.18 -1.16
N LEU A 472 -6.66 -20.34 -2.05
CA LEU A 472 -5.24 -20.30 -2.40
C LEU A 472 -4.69 -18.89 -2.18
N PHE A 473 -4.98 -18.35 -1.01
CA PHE A 473 -4.58 -17.01 -0.63
C PHE A 473 -3.07 -16.80 -0.81
N ASP A 474 -2.72 -15.88 -1.70
CA ASP A 474 -1.38 -15.72 -2.27
C ASP A 474 -0.65 -14.46 -1.79
N TYR A 475 -1.15 -13.86 -0.71
CA TYR A 475 -0.47 -12.80 0.03
C TYR A 475 0.14 -13.35 1.32
N ALA A 476 1.37 -12.94 1.61
CA ALA A 476 2.05 -13.27 2.86
C ALA A 476 3.08 -12.21 3.22
N VAL A 477 3.23 -11.97 4.53
CA VAL A 477 4.25 -11.06 5.07
C VAL A 477 5.18 -11.84 5.98
N PRO A 478 6.50 -11.84 5.71
CA PRO A 478 7.48 -12.44 6.61
C PRO A 478 7.44 -11.78 8.00
N VAL A 479 7.40 -12.58 9.04
CA VAL A 479 7.50 -12.15 10.45
C VAL A 479 8.57 -12.96 11.17
N PRO A 480 9.11 -12.49 12.31
CA PRO A 480 10.04 -13.31 13.09
C PRO A 480 9.43 -14.67 13.43
N GLY A 481 10.05 -15.76 12.99
CA GLY A 481 9.58 -17.13 13.22
C GLY A 481 8.62 -17.71 12.16
N GLY A 482 8.31 -16.98 11.07
CA GLY A 482 7.46 -17.49 9.99
C GLY A 482 6.93 -16.40 9.06
N PHE A 483 5.65 -16.47 8.72
CA PHE A 483 4.92 -15.44 8.00
C PHE A 483 3.47 -15.36 8.48
N THR A 484 2.80 -14.24 8.22
CA THR A 484 1.34 -14.12 8.32
C THR A 484 0.74 -14.12 6.91
N GLY A 485 -0.52 -14.55 6.77
CA GLY A 485 -1.14 -14.85 5.48
C GLY A 485 -0.87 -16.28 5.01
N GLY A 486 -0.71 -16.46 3.69
CA GLY A 486 -0.52 -17.76 3.04
C GLY A 486 -1.83 -18.55 2.83
N VAL A 487 -1.71 -19.74 2.24
CA VAL A 487 -2.85 -20.48 1.65
C VAL A 487 -4.00 -20.77 2.60
N LEU A 488 -3.73 -20.96 3.89
CA LEU A 488 -4.75 -21.25 4.91
C LEU A 488 -5.36 -20.00 5.56
N HIS A 489 -4.98 -18.80 5.12
CA HIS A 489 -5.43 -17.54 5.71
C HIS A 489 -6.97 -17.45 5.79
N ASP A 490 -7.65 -17.84 4.73
CA ASP A 490 -9.12 -17.79 4.65
C ASP A 490 -9.81 -19.08 5.11
N ALA A 491 -9.08 -20.13 5.52
CA ALA A 491 -9.63 -21.46 5.77
C ALA A 491 -10.77 -21.43 6.79
N GLN A 492 -10.61 -20.71 7.91
CA GLN A 492 -11.66 -20.58 8.93
C GLN A 492 -12.92 -19.87 8.41
N TYR A 493 -12.77 -18.90 7.50
CA TYR A 493 -13.88 -18.13 6.95
C TYR A 493 -14.65 -18.96 5.90
N ILE A 494 -13.91 -19.72 5.09
CA ILE A 494 -14.48 -20.68 4.17
C ILE A 494 -15.24 -21.77 4.94
N GLN A 495 -14.66 -22.30 6.02
CA GLN A 495 -15.33 -23.30 6.87
C GLN A 495 -16.62 -22.73 7.47
N ALA A 496 -16.59 -21.49 7.97
CA ALA A 496 -17.78 -20.82 8.49
C ALA A 496 -18.87 -20.68 7.42
N LEU A 497 -18.51 -20.28 6.19
CA LEU A 497 -19.45 -20.16 5.06
C LEU A 497 -20.03 -21.52 4.64
N LEU A 498 -19.22 -22.58 4.59
CA LEU A 498 -19.68 -23.94 4.28
C LEU A 498 -20.65 -24.49 5.34
N ASN A 499 -20.47 -24.09 6.60
CA ASN A 499 -21.33 -24.49 7.70
C ASN A 499 -22.63 -23.67 7.81
N ARG A 500 -22.75 -22.56 7.06
CA ARG A 500 -23.96 -21.74 7.10
C ARG A 500 -25.03 -22.35 6.20
N PRO A 501 -26.22 -22.70 6.76
CA PRO A 501 -27.26 -23.30 5.96
C PRO A 501 -27.82 -22.34 4.92
N ASP A 502 -27.76 -21.02 5.13
CA ASP A 502 -28.35 -20.04 4.22
C ASP A 502 -27.45 -19.63 3.03
N TYR A 503 -26.28 -20.26 2.86
CA TYR A 503 -25.36 -20.00 1.76
C TYR A 503 -25.06 -21.27 0.97
N SER A 504 -25.05 -21.15 -0.36
CA SER A 504 -24.65 -22.22 -1.27
C SER A 504 -23.34 -21.86 -1.96
N LEU A 505 -22.44 -22.83 -2.09
CA LEU A 505 -21.22 -22.74 -2.88
C LEU A 505 -21.56 -22.94 -4.37
N LEU A 506 -21.51 -21.88 -5.15
CA LEU A 506 -21.91 -21.89 -6.56
C LEU A 506 -20.78 -22.33 -7.51
N ASN A 507 -19.56 -21.88 -7.20
CA ASN A 507 -18.40 -22.09 -8.05
C ASN A 507 -17.10 -22.11 -7.24
N VAL A 508 -16.15 -22.94 -7.69
CA VAL A 508 -14.77 -22.97 -7.21
C VAL A 508 -13.86 -22.97 -8.43
N GLN A 509 -13.03 -21.94 -8.58
CA GLN A 509 -12.12 -21.84 -9.72
C GLN A 509 -10.75 -21.32 -9.25
N ASP A 510 -9.71 -22.14 -9.41
CA ASP A 510 -8.33 -21.85 -9.00
C ASP A 510 -8.20 -21.31 -7.57
N GLY A 511 -9.06 -21.81 -6.68
CA GLY A 511 -9.14 -21.40 -5.29
C GLY A 511 -10.01 -20.21 -4.95
N LEU A 512 -10.64 -19.55 -5.92
CA LEU A 512 -11.70 -18.60 -5.62
C LEU A 512 -13.02 -19.35 -5.43
N LEU A 513 -13.60 -19.24 -4.24
CA LEU A 513 -14.88 -19.82 -3.86
C LEU A 513 -15.97 -18.75 -3.88
N PHE A 514 -17.05 -19.00 -4.61
CA PHE A 514 -18.19 -18.09 -4.76
C PHE A 514 -19.41 -18.65 -4.04
N PHE A 515 -19.84 -17.95 -3.00
CA PHE A 515 -21.02 -18.27 -2.22
C PHE A 515 -22.15 -17.29 -2.53
N VAL A 516 -23.37 -17.78 -2.57
CA VAL A 516 -24.58 -16.97 -2.75
C VAL A 516 -25.60 -17.33 -1.69
N ARG A 517 -26.30 -16.33 -1.17
CA ARG A 517 -27.41 -16.51 -0.24
C ARG A 517 -28.69 -16.92 -0.99
N ASP A 518 -28.71 -18.13 -1.53
CA ASP A 518 -29.89 -18.74 -2.16
C ASP A 518 -29.73 -20.27 -2.26
N HIS A 519 -30.83 -21.00 -2.12
CA HIS A 519 -30.93 -22.47 -2.11
C HIS A 519 -31.33 -23.06 -3.47
N ASN A 520 -30.95 -22.44 -4.58
CA ASN A 520 -31.16 -23.09 -5.88
C ASN A 520 -30.34 -24.38 -5.97
N SER A 521 -30.84 -25.37 -6.70
CA SER A 521 -30.32 -26.75 -6.83
C SER A 521 -28.92 -26.88 -7.47
N ASP A 522 -28.19 -25.78 -7.65
CA ASP A 522 -26.91 -25.69 -8.35
C ASP A 522 -25.70 -25.60 -7.39
N ASN A 523 -25.87 -26.02 -6.14
CA ASN A 523 -24.80 -26.05 -5.13
C ASN A 523 -23.73 -27.09 -5.45
N LEU A 524 -22.47 -26.76 -5.15
CA LEU A 524 -21.34 -27.68 -5.16
C LEU A 524 -21.17 -28.30 -3.78
N ASP A 525 -21.51 -29.57 -3.65
CA ASP A 525 -21.44 -30.28 -2.38
C ASP A 525 -19.97 -30.56 -1.99
N GLN A 526 -19.64 -30.42 -0.72
CA GLN A 526 -18.32 -30.67 -0.15
C GLN A 526 -18.47 -31.51 1.10
N THR A 527 -18.06 -32.77 1.07
CA THR A 527 -18.26 -33.71 2.18
C THR A 527 -17.00 -34.51 2.48
N ILE A 528 -16.91 -34.94 3.73
CA ILE A 528 -15.86 -35.80 4.22
C ILE A 528 -16.47 -36.85 5.14
N GLU A 529 -16.06 -38.09 4.94
CA GLU A 529 -16.40 -39.24 5.78
C GLU A 529 -15.08 -39.81 6.29
N ASN A 530 -15.04 -40.17 7.57
CA ASN A 530 -13.90 -40.86 8.15
C ASN A 530 -14.32 -42.24 8.66
N ASP A 531 -13.52 -43.24 8.29
CA ASP A 531 -13.69 -44.61 8.75
C ASP A 531 -12.43 -45.06 9.49
N GLN A 532 -12.61 -45.51 10.73
CA GLN A 532 -11.54 -46.04 11.59
C GLN A 532 -11.20 -47.51 11.26
N ILE A 533 -11.93 -48.15 10.33
CA ILE A 533 -11.88 -49.61 10.10
C ILE A 533 -10.85 -50.01 9.02
N GLY A 534 -10.36 -49.06 8.20
CA GLY A 534 -9.55 -49.32 7.00
C GLY A 534 -8.09 -49.77 7.17
N LYS A 535 -7.72 -50.43 8.28
CA LYS A 535 -6.32 -50.74 8.67
C LYS A 535 -5.48 -51.60 7.71
N ASN A 536 -5.99 -52.00 6.54
CA ASN A 536 -5.27 -52.85 5.57
C ASN A 536 -5.61 -52.53 4.10
N ALA A 537 -6.04 -51.31 3.78
CA ALA A 537 -6.28 -50.94 2.38
C ALA A 537 -4.97 -50.97 1.57
N LYS A 538 -5.03 -51.52 0.34
CA LYS A 538 -3.88 -51.52 -0.56
C LYS A 538 -3.62 -50.09 -1.04
N LEU A 539 -2.50 -49.51 -0.62
CA LEU A 539 -2.07 -48.19 -1.09
C LEU A 539 -1.61 -48.27 -2.54
N LEU A 540 -2.10 -47.36 -3.38
CA LEU A 540 -1.66 -47.17 -4.76
C LEU A 540 -0.37 -46.35 -4.81
N HIS A 541 -0.23 -45.38 -3.91
CA HIS A 541 0.91 -44.47 -3.81
C HIS A 541 1.06 -43.93 -2.38
N THR A 542 2.27 -43.47 -2.02
CA THR A 542 2.54 -42.75 -0.78
C THR A 542 3.25 -41.42 -1.07
N TYR A 543 2.74 -40.33 -0.51
CA TYR A 543 3.38 -39.01 -0.57
C TYR A 543 4.33 -38.86 0.60
N SER A 544 5.63 -39.00 0.33
CA SER A 544 6.71 -38.94 1.32
C SER A 544 6.50 -39.87 2.53
N ASP A 545 5.86 -41.02 2.32
CA ASP A 545 5.48 -41.98 3.37
C ASP A 545 4.58 -41.42 4.48
N LEU A 546 3.97 -40.26 4.26
CA LEU A 546 3.06 -39.60 5.22
C LEU A 546 1.59 -39.85 4.87
N ILE A 547 1.22 -39.64 3.60
CA ILE A 547 -0.16 -39.78 3.12
C ILE A 547 -0.24 -40.89 2.08
N GLY A 548 -1.10 -41.87 2.30
CA GLY A 548 -1.39 -42.96 1.39
C GLY A 548 -2.59 -42.64 0.49
N ALA A 549 -2.43 -42.86 -0.80
CA ALA A 549 -3.50 -42.82 -1.80
C ALA A 549 -4.12 -44.22 -1.96
N ILE A 550 -5.45 -44.36 -1.82
CA ILE A 550 -6.14 -45.66 -1.94
C ILE A 550 -6.94 -45.75 -3.23
N ASP A 551 -7.81 -44.77 -3.50
CA ASP A 551 -8.70 -44.80 -4.65
C ASP A 551 -9.16 -43.38 -5.03
N ALA A 552 -9.50 -43.18 -6.30
CA ALA A 552 -10.12 -41.95 -6.77
C ALA A 552 -11.13 -42.23 -7.89
N THR A 553 -12.28 -41.59 -7.81
CA THR A 553 -13.30 -41.64 -8.85
C THR A 553 -13.75 -40.25 -9.23
N ILE A 554 -14.06 -40.05 -10.50
CA ILE A 554 -14.62 -38.80 -11.03
C ILE A 554 -15.83 -39.14 -11.89
N VAL A 555 -16.97 -38.57 -11.55
CA VAL A 555 -18.24 -38.83 -12.21
C VAL A 555 -18.88 -37.52 -12.62
N GLN A 556 -19.35 -37.46 -13.86
CA GLN A 556 -20.12 -36.30 -14.32
C GLN A 556 -21.51 -36.34 -13.68
N LYS A 557 -21.83 -35.33 -12.85
CA LYS A 557 -23.13 -35.17 -12.18
C LYS A 557 -24.13 -34.48 -13.10
N ASP A 558 -23.69 -33.41 -13.75
CA ASP A 558 -24.46 -32.60 -14.70
C ASP A 558 -23.58 -32.09 -15.86
N ASN A 559 -24.12 -31.31 -16.80
CA ASN A 559 -23.40 -30.90 -18.02
C ASN A 559 -21.96 -30.41 -17.77
N ASN A 560 -21.72 -29.56 -16.77
CA ASN A 560 -20.39 -29.06 -16.42
C ASN A 560 -19.98 -29.28 -14.96
N VAL A 561 -20.76 -30.05 -14.20
CA VAL A 561 -20.47 -30.37 -12.79
C VAL A 561 -19.99 -31.81 -12.68
N TYR A 562 -18.87 -32.00 -11.98
CA TYR A 562 -18.25 -33.30 -11.75
C TYR A 562 -18.10 -33.53 -10.26
N THR A 563 -18.51 -34.70 -9.79
CA THR A 563 -18.25 -35.17 -8.43
C THR A 563 -16.96 -35.95 -8.42
N MET A 564 -16.03 -35.53 -7.57
CA MET A 564 -14.74 -36.19 -7.34
C MET A 564 -14.77 -36.84 -5.96
N LYS A 565 -14.33 -38.09 -5.88
CA LYS A 565 -14.22 -38.82 -4.62
C LYS A 565 -12.83 -39.40 -4.50
N PHE A 566 -12.13 -39.08 -3.42
CA PHE A 566 -10.79 -39.58 -3.12
C PHE A 566 -10.79 -40.29 -1.78
N THR A 567 -10.02 -41.38 -1.70
CA THR A 567 -9.80 -42.14 -0.46
C THR A 567 -8.33 -42.06 -0.10
N TRP A 568 -8.07 -41.52 1.09
CA TRP A 568 -6.74 -41.31 1.67
C TRP A 568 -6.56 -42.13 2.94
N ASN A 569 -5.31 -42.34 3.31
CA ASN A 569 -4.94 -42.92 4.60
C ASN A 569 -3.76 -42.15 5.20
N LEU A 570 -3.80 -41.86 6.50
CA LEU A 570 -2.64 -41.31 7.19
C LEU A 570 -1.68 -42.44 7.59
N VAL A 571 -0.52 -42.52 6.92
CA VAL A 571 0.50 -43.54 7.17
C VAL A 571 1.53 -43.04 8.19
N GLY A 572 1.96 -41.79 8.06
CA GLY A 572 3.01 -41.17 8.85
C GLY A 572 2.50 -40.17 9.90
N ASN A 573 3.37 -39.25 10.32
CA ASN A 573 3.07 -38.21 11.30
C ASN A 573 3.20 -36.81 10.68
N LEU A 574 2.07 -36.16 10.38
CA LEU A 574 2.06 -34.82 9.78
C LEU A 574 2.49 -33.72 10.77
N GLN A 575 2.48 -33.96 12.08
CA GLN A 575 2.89 -32.97 13.08
C GLN A 575 4.36 -32.54 12.94
N GLU A 576 5.19 -33.35 12.30
CA GLU A 576 6.62 -33.06 12.06
C GLU A 576 6.84 -32.05 10.92
N ILE A 577 5.90 -31.96 9.97
CA ILE A 577 6.02 -31.09 8.79
C ILE A 577 5.03 -29.93 8.78
N GLY A 578 3.93 -30.05 9.54
CA GLY A 578 2.87 -29.05 9.62
C GLY A 578 1.69 -29.35 8.67
N PRO A 579 0.75 -28.39 8.54
CA PRO A 579 -0.43 -28.54 7.73
C PRO A 579 -0.10 -28.69 6.25
N VAL A 580 -0.90 -29.51 5.58
CA VAL A 580 -0.75 -29.86 4.17
C VAL A 580 -2.10 -29.83 3.46
N PHE A 581 -2.08 -29.59 2.16
CA PHE A 581 -3.29 -29.55 1.31
C PHE A 581 -3.01 -30.22 -0.04
N ALA A 582 -4.05 -30.74 -0.68
CA ALA A 582 -3.96 -31.43 -1.96
C ALA A 582 -4.47 -30.56 -3.11
N ILE A 583 -3.79 -30.63 -4.24
CA ILE A 583 -4.22 -30.04 -5.50
C ILE A 583 -4.29 -31.12 -6.57
N THR A 584 -5.44 -31.20 -7.22
CA THR A 584 -5.63 -31.97 -8.44
C THR A 584 -5.51 -31.10 -9.69
N ARG A 585 -4.83 -31.61 -10.71
CA ARG A 585 -4.55 -30.95 -11.97
C ARG A 585 -5.06 -31.74 -13.17
N PHE A 586 -5.39 -30.99 -14.21
CA PHE A 586 -5.78 -31.52 -15.52
C PHE A 586 -4.65 -31.23 -16.51
N ARG A 587 -4.01 -32.29 -17.01
CA ARG A 587 -2.99 -32.19 -18.07
C ARG A 587 -3.53 -32.78 -19.35
N ASN A 588 -3.48 -32.04 -20.45
CA ASN A 588 -3.96 -32.55 -21.73
C ASN A 588 -3.16 -33.81 -22.12
N GLN A 589 -3.86 -34.87 -22.50
CA GLN A 589 -3.26 -36.18 -22.75
C GLN A 589 -2.21 -36.12 -23.86
N LEU A 590 -2.44 -35.33 -24.91
CA LEU A 590 -1.62 -35.31 -26.13
C LEU A 590 -0.31 -34.54 -25.93
N ASN A 591 -0.37 -33.36 -25.32
CA ASN A 591 0.81 -32.48 -25.19
C ASN A 591 1.35 -32.38 -23.76
N ARG A 592 0.70 -33.06 -22.79
CA ARG A 592 1.03 -33.05 -21.35
C ARG A 592 1.03 -31.66 -20.70
N GLN A 593 0.47 -30.65 -21.36
CA GLN A 593 0.36 -29.29 -20.81
C GLN A 593 -0.76 -29.23 -19.78
N GLU A 594 -0.46 -28.65 -18.64
CA GLU A 594 -1.43 -28.32 -17.58
C GLU A 594 -2.36 -27.20 -18.06
N ILE A 595 -3.64 -27.31 -17.73
CA ILE A 595 -4.59 -26.21 -17.94
C ILE A 595 -4.23 -25.09 -16.97
N SER A 596 -3.78 -23.96 -17.53
CA SER A 596 -3.42 -22.78 -16.76
C SER A 596 -4.60 -22.23 -15.98
N ASN A 597 -4.36 -21.79 -14.74
CA ASN A 597 -5.37 -21.20 -13.85
C ASN A 597 -6.59 -22.11 -13.60
N PHE A 598 -6.40 -23.43 -13.56
CA PHE A 598 -7.42 -24.39 -13.21
C PHE A 598 -6.87 -25.46 -12.25
N ARG A 599 -6.55 -25.04 -11.02
CA ARG A 599 -6.20 -25.94 -9.92
C ARG A 599 -7.45 -26.31 -9.15
N VAL A 600 -7.62 -27.61 -8.93
CA VAL A 600 -8.71 -28.14 -8.09
C VAL A 600 -8.17 -28.35 -6.70
N ILE A 601 -8.68 -27.56 -5.76
CA ILE A 601 -8.35 -27.66 -4.36
C ILE A 601 -9.24 -28.70 -3.69
N HIS A 602 -8.65 -29.51 -2.82
CA HIS A 602 -9.36 -30.50 -2.03
C HIS A 602 -9.92 -29.86 -0.75
N ILE A 603 -10.96 -29.03 -0.92
CA ILE A 603 -11.60 -28.28 0.16
C ILE A 603 -12.01 -29.15 1.37
N PRO A 604 -12.54 -30.38 1.22
CA PRO A 604 -12.90 -31.18 2.39
C PRO A 604 -11.70 -31.53 3.29
N THR A 605 -10.56 -31.88 2.68
CA THR A 605 -9.35 -32.30 3.41
C THR A 605 -8.40 -31.15 3.76
N GLU A 606 -8.63 -29.96 3.20
CA GLU A 606 -7.94 -28.72 3.60
C GLU A 606 -8.69 -27.93 4.67
N ILE A 607 -10.03 -27.89 4.60
CA ILE A 607 -10.86 -26.95 5.36
C ILE A 607 -11.84 -27.64 6.29
N ILE A 608 -12.58 -28.65 5.83
CA ILE A 608 -13.64 -29.28 6.64
C ILE A 608 -13.03 -30.18 7.73
N TYR A 609 -12.15 -31.10 7.33
CA TYR A 609 -11.36 -31.93 8.24
C TYR A 609 -9.89 -31.95 7.77
N PRO A 610 -9.09 -30.93 8.16
CA PRO A 610 -7.72 -30.75 7.74
C PRO A 610 -6.84 -31.98 7.95
N ALA A 611 -5.94 -32.28 7.01
CA ALA A 611 -5.05 -33.43 7.07
C ALA A 611 -4.22 -33.54 8.36
N ILE A 612 -3.85 -32.40 8.96
CA ILE A 612 -3.09 -32.34 10.20
C ILE A 612 -3.85 -32.93 11.42
N ASP A 613 -5.18 -32.98 11.34
CA ASP A 613 -6.06 -33.49 12.39
C ASP A 613 -6.39 -34.98 12.23
N TRP A 614 -5.91 -35.62 11.15
CA TRP A 614 -6.10 -37.05 10.92
C TRP A 614 -5.32 -37.87 11.94
N LYS A 615 -5.90 -38.99 12.35
CA LYS A 615 -5.26 -39.96 13.23
C LYS A 615 -4.46 -40.98 12.42
N LYS A 616 -3.40 -41.52 13.01
CA LYS A 616 -2.62 -42.58 12.37
C LYS A 616 -3.51 -43.76 11.99
N ASP A 617 -3.32 -44.26 10.78
CA ASP A 617 -4.10 -45.32 10.12
C ASP A 617 -5.58 -44.96 9.85
N GLU A 618 -5.99 -43.71 10.06
CA GLU A 618 -7.35 -43.25 9.73
C GLU A 618 -7.55 -43.22 8.21
N THR A 619 -8.69 -43.72 7.75
CA THR A 619 -9.08 -43.67 6.34
C THR A 619 -10.07 -42.53 6.14
N ILE A 620 -9.74 -41.64 5.20
CA ILE A 620 -10.50 -40.44 4.91
C ILE A 620 -11.07 -40.56 3.50
N ILE A 621 -12.37 -40.38 3.39
CA ILE A 621 -13.08 -40.37 2.12
C ILE A 621 -13.63 -38.96 1.93
N GLU A 622 -13.03 -38.20 1.03
CA GLU A 622 -13.59 -36.91 0.64
C GLU A 622 -14.41 -37.08 -0.64
N THR A 623 -15.53 -36.36 -0.71
CA THR A 623 -16.35 -36.27 -1.91
C THR A 623 -16.70 -34.80 -2.13
N PHE A 624 -16.40 -34.28 -3.31
CA PHE A 624 -16.68 -32.88 -3.61
C PHE A 624 -17.04 -32.64 -5.07
N ASP A 625 -17.93 -31.69 -5.29
CA ASP A 625 -18.30 -31.23 -6.61
C ASP A 625 -17.37 -30.10 -7.09
N ILE A 626 -17.02 -30.16 -8.37
CA ILE A 626 -16.34 -29.08 -9.09
C ILE A 626 -17.16 -28.68 -10.31
N ARG A 627 -17.05 -27.41 -10.70
CA ARG A 627 -17.62 -26.90 -11.93
C ARG A 627 -16.51 -26.63 -12.94
N ILE A 628 -16.57 -27.27 -14.09
CA ILE A 628 -15.66 -27.00 -15.19
C ILE A 628 -16.17 -25.77 -15.98
N PRO A 629 -15.35 -24.71 -16.17
CA PRO A 629 -15.74 -23.52 -16.92
C PRO A 629 -16.13 -23.83 -18.37
N GLU A 630 -17.05 -23.04 -18.95
CA GLU A 630 -17.50 -23.25 -20.34
C GLU A 630 -16.37 -23.04 -21.37
N ASN A 631 -15.39 -22.19 -21.04
CA ASN A 631 -14.20 -21.96 -21.85
C ASN A 631 -13.15 -23.07 -21.73
N PHE A 632 -13.36 -24.07 -20.86
CA PHE A 632 -12.45 -25.20 -20.71
C PHE A 632 -12.30 -25.97 -22.04
N PRO A 633 -11.08 -26.27 -22.50
CA PRO A 633 -10.90 -26.90 -23.81
C PRO A 633 -11.44 -28.33 -23.81
N SER A 634 -12.11 -28.75 -24.89
CA SER A 634 -12.48 -30.16 -25.04
C SER A 634 -11.26 -31.02 -25.31
N GLY A 635 -11.23 -32.23 -24.74
CA GLY A 635 -10.12 -33.15 -24.89
C GLY A 635 -10.12 -34.25 -23.84
N THR A 636 -9.13 -35.13 -23.92
CA THR A 636 -8.82 -36.08 -22.86
C THR A 636 -7.72 -35.51 -21.97
N TYR A 637 -7.88 -35.62 -20.67
CA TYR A 637 -7.00 -35.06 -19.66
C TYR A 637 -6.52 -36.16 -18.71
N LEU A 638 -5.23 -36.18 -18.43
CA LEU A 638 -4.69 -36.89 -17.28
C LEU A 638 -5.04 -36.13 -16.01
N LEU A 639 -5.55 -36.87 -15.03
CA LEU A 639 -5.79 -36.38 -13.69
C LEU A 639 -4.63 -36.74 -12.78
N SER A 640 -4.00 -35.73 -12.18
CA SER A 640 -2.93 -35.95 -11.21
C SER A 640 -3.15 -35.17 -9.93
N THR A 641 -2.73 -35.71 -8.80
CA THR A 641 -2.80 -35.05 -7.49
C THR A 641 -1.41 -34.92 -6.88
N VAL A 642 -1.19 -33.80 -6.19
CA VAL A 642 0.02 -33.50 -5.44
C VAL A 642 -0.36 -32.88 -4.10
N TRP A 643 0.37 -33.23 -3.04
CA TRP A 643 0.23 -32.60 -1.73
C TRP A 643 1.28 -31.51 -1.55
N TYR A 644 0.95 -30.48 -0.77
CA TYR A 644 1.80 -29.31 -0.52
C TYR A 644 1.81 -28.95 0.96
N ILE A 645 2.97 -28.54 1.45
CA ILE A 645 3.19 -28.02 2.80
C ILE A 645 2.71 -26.56 2.85
N ALA A 646 1.65 -26.31 3.63
CA ALA A 646 1.02 -24.99 3.72
C ALA A 646 1.89 -23.95 4.46
N ASN A 647 2.75 -24.39 5.37
CA ASN A 647 3.69 -23.52 6.12
C ASN A 647 4.88 -23.01 5.28
N ASN A 648 4.83 -23.14 3.95
CA ASN A 648 5.78 -22.51 3.06
C ASN A 648 5.19 -21.21 2.49
N ILE A 649 5.95 -20.12 2.51
CA ILE A 649 5.48 -18.81 2.01
C ILE A 649 5.12 -18.83 0.51
N ASP A 650 5.71 -19.76 -0.25
CA ASP A 650 5.42 -19.99 -1.66
C ASP A 650 4.35 -21.06 -1.90
N ALA A 651 3.68 -21.57 -0.85
CA ALA A 651 2.74 -22.69 -0.96
C ALA A 651 1.64 -22.46 -2.00
N TYR A 652 1.14 -21.22 -2.11
CA TYR A 652 0.12 -20.83 -3.08
C TYR A 652 0.56 -21.01 -4.55
N LYS A 653 1.87 -21.07 -4.82
CA LYS A 653 2.41 -21.33 -6.16
C LYS A 653 2.26 -22.80 -6.54
N THR A 654 2.06 -23.68 -5.56
CA THR A 654 1.83 -25.11 -5.73
C THR A 654 2.92 -25.76 -6.59
N ASP A 655 4.19 -25.45 -6.30
CA ASP A 655 5.35 -25.96 -7.03
C ASP A 655 6.30 -26.76 -6.13
N ASN A 656 7.42 -27.20 -6.70
CA ASN A 656 8.37 -28.08 -6.03
C ASN A 656 8.92 -27.54 -4.70
N ARG A 657 8.80 -26.23 -4.41
CA ARG A 657 9.27 -25.64 -3.16
C ARG A 657 8.44 -26.05 -1.94
N SER A 658 7.14 -26.26 -2.14
CA SER A 658 6.22 -26.70 -1.08
C SER A 658 5.72 -28.12 -1.28
N GLN A 659 6.09 -28.77 -2.38
CA GLN A 659 5.60 -30.11 -2.73
C GLN A 659 6.01 -31.18 -1.70
N LEU A 660 5.05 -32.03 -1.36
CA LEU A 660 5.21 -33.22 -0.52
C LEU A 660 5.06 -34.49 -1.38
N GLY A 661 6.18 -35.18 -1.61
CA GLY A 661 6.22 -36.41 -2.39
C GLY A 661 6.02 -36.21 -3.89
N ASP A 662 6.05 -37.31 -4.63
CA ASP A 662 5.87 -37.29 -6.09
C ASP A 662 4.40 -37.19 -6.49
N GLU A 663 4.15 -36.56 -7.64
CA GLU A 663 2.84 -36.46 -8.27
C GLU A 663 2.29 -37.85 -8.63
N TRP A 664 1.02 -38.10 -8.30
CA TRP A 664 0.35 -39.36 -8.62
C TRP A 664 -0.70 -39.17 -9.70
N TYR A 665 -0.80 -40.13 -10.63
CA TYR A 665 -1.74 -40.11 -11.75
C TYR A 665 -2.87 -41.10 -11.51
N TRP A 666 -4.10 -40.60 -11.47
CA TRP A 666 -5.31 -41.40 -11.19
C TRP A 666 -5.91 -42.04 -12.43
N GLY A 667 -5.72 -41.42 -13.60
CA GLY A 667 -6.26 -41.90 -14.86
C GLY A 667 -6.58 -40.77 -15.82
N GLU A 668 -7.44 -41.06 -16.79
CA GLU A 668 -7.84 -40.14 -17.84
C GLU A 668 -9.32 -39.80 -17.74
N ILE A 669 -9.66 -38.54 -17.99
CA ILE A 669 -11.02 -38.05 -18.11
C ILE A 669 -11.23 -37.37 -19.46
N LYS A 670 -12.34 -37.69 -20.11
CA LYS A 670 -12.74 -37.04 -21.36
C LYS A 670 -13.72 -35.91 -21.06
N ILE A 671 -13.35 -34.69 -21.44
CA ILE A 671 -14.19 -33.51 -21.36
C ILE A 671 -14.66 -33.18 -22.79
N SER A 672 -15.95 -33.32 -23.05
CA SER A 672 -16.58 -32.96 -24.33
C SER A 672 -17.51 -31.77 -24.14
N LYS A 673 -17.34 -30.72 -24.94
CA LYS A 673 -18.38 -29.70 -25.08
C LYS A 673 -19.60 -30.33 -25.75
N LYS A 674 -20.79 -30.04 -25.22
CA LYS A 674 -22.04 -30.23 -25.97
C LYS A 674 -22.24 -29.07 -26.93
#